data_AF-A0A1T4ZN47-F1
#
_entry.id   AF-A0A1T4ZN47-F1
#
_cell.length_a   1.000
_cell.length_b   1.000
_cell.length_c   1.000
_cell.angle_alpha   90.00
_cell.angle_beta   90.00
_cell.angle_gamma   90.00
#
_symmetry.space_group_name_H-M   'P 1'
#
loop_
_entity.id
_entity.type
_entity.pdbx_description
1 polymer ?
#
loop_
_entity_poly.entity_id
_entity_poly.type
_entity_poly.pdbx_seq_one_letter_code
_entity_poly.pdbx_strand_id
1 'polypeptide(L)'
;MTTSYFQTANELKQKGQFSEALAYYYQAIEQNPKFHLYHHSLGETLAKLGRFEEAIASFQKAIGISPNGSSYYGMAQSYTQLGNIDRANLAYYRAIELNPNWGVVLVKQGGLDRVIACFDSVLQREPDQAMVYYDFSRYLAEKDLMDDAIALFQKAPQFSYNQELNNKRDREKFPGTVSIYEILWKNLNQLGKIDDISESIPTKAEAEAYFEKNSNYTIIDINNLTESHQNLLNEYGISLANLQLIKKDDLNLEEIYINSFNPTPKVKLSRKYIETVSELWSIYKNNACCKAMVETGCIYSVCPFSGKTVKSNQSFYVNYENWLLMHVYRFIGKEIFYLVIGNTCRGKICIYFPEKEIIIKFSPNWLVSNEIDKFINGLKFSLVSSYEKVKFYIENQLPKKLVCDIGFNKNFGHYYWNELSGILYLQSNDILEKIQKFLVGPKDFFNVEGVFPEIPSDKITKLANTDEVFQTILDNNYFAVQVNDLFLRQELADRVIQYSLKKCSENPDFLAEVERAKKHFPLLCIQIRSSRTWVSQVEGNANLIKKLAAEFPNLGVVFDGWGRREVEDALSESMIAQEKAVMEKIIAQTQPNIMTYYTIGKLMYEKVIFLNSIDLYLAPCGSGLTTVQWIGNKPGVLHGNTFFYDQVWAIECTKPSVRENLIPARWIPRDYIISKQQDNSSSDYDCDWSVIYKEIVKIVRELSPR
;
A
#
# COMPACT_ATOMS: atom_id res chain seq x y z
N MET A 1 44.44 39.34 2.37
CA MET A 1 43.14 38.66 2.43
C MET A 1 42.27 39.44 3.40
N THR A 2 41.28 40.19 2.91
CA THR A 2 40.35 40.93 3.76
C THR A 2 39.26 39.96 4.22
N THR A 3 39.43 39.42 5.42
CA THR A 3 38.44 38.58 6.11
C THR A 3 37.16 39.39 6.31
N SER A 4 35.99 38.84 5.96
CA SER A 4 34.70 39.51 6.16
C SER A 4 34.47 39.82 7.64
N TYR A 5 33.78 40.92 7.98
CA TYR A 5 33.42 41.24 9.37
C TYR A 5 32.73 40.07 10.08
N PHE A 6 31.90 39.30 9.37
CA PHE A 6 31.25 38.11 9.92
C PHE A 6 32.23 36.97 10.24
N GLN A 7 33.24 36.76 9.39
CA GLN A 7 34.28 35.75 9.64
C GLN A 7 35.13 36.14 10.84
N THR A 8 35.54 37.41 10.93
CA THR A 8 36.27 37.94 12.08
C THR A 8 35.46 37.81 13.38
N ALA A 9 34.16 38.13 13.34
CA ALA A 9 33.26 37.95 14.48
C ALA A 9 33.16 36.48 14.92
N ASN A 10 33.06 35.54 13.97
CA ASN A 10 33.02 34.11 14.27
C ASN A 10 34.33 33.59 14.88
N GLU A 11 35.48 34.04 14.40
CA GLU A 11 36.80 33.71 14.97
C GLU A 11 36.94 34.20 16.41
N LEU A 12 36.53 35.45 16.68
CA LEU A 12 36.51 36.02 18.03
C LEU A 12 35.53 35.28 18.95
N LYS A 13 34.34 34.92 18.44
CA LYS A 13 33.36 34.10 19.16
C LYS A 13 33.93 32.72 19.53
N GLN A 14 34.68 32.09 18.62
CA GLN A 14 35.34 30.79 18.87
C GLN A 14 36.44 30.89 19.94
N LYS A 15 37.15 32.03 20.00
CA LYS A 15 38.16 32.32 21.03
C LYS A 15 37.56 32.74 22.39
N GLY A 16 36.23 32.83 22.49
CA GLY A 16 35.54 33.29 23.71
C GLY A 16 35.52 34.81 23.91
N GLN A 17 36.00 35.59 22.94
CA GLN A 17 36.04 37.06 22.97
C GLN A 17 34.69 37.64 22.54
N PHE A 18 33.64 37.36 23.31
CA PHE A 18 32.26 37.65 22.91
C PHE A 18 31.96 39.15 22.75
N SER A 19 32.50 40.00 23.63
CA SER A 19 32.29 41.46 23.56
C SER A 19 32.89 42.08 22.29
N GLU A 20 34.06 41.60 21.88
CA GLU A 20 34.73 42.04 20.65
C GLU A 20 33.98 41.52 19.41
N ALA A 21 33.50 40.27 19.46
CA ALA A 21 32.71 39.69 18.38
C ALA A 21 31.41 40.48 18.10
N LEU A 22 30.75 41.03 19.13
CA LEU A 22 29.54 41.86 18.96
C LEU A 22 29.77 43.04 18.02
N ALA A 23 30.88 43.77 18.19
CA ALA A 23 31.20 44.93 17.37
C ALA A 23 31.29 44.57 15.88
N TYR A 24 31.95 43.45 15.58
CA TYR A 24 32.07 42.94 14.22
C TYR A 24 30.76 42.37 13.66
N TYR A 25 29.90 41.76 14.48
CA TYR A 25 28.56 41.36 14.05
C TYR A 25 27.68 42.58 13.70
N TYR A 26 27.75 43.67 14.47
CA TYR A 26 27.03 44.91 14.11
C TYR A 26 27.51 45.49 12.78
N GLN A 27 28.83 45.52 12.56
CA GLN A 27 29.40 45.95 11.27
C GLN A 27 28.96 45.04 10.10
N ALA A 28 28.88 43.72 10.31
CA ALA A 28 28.36 42.79 9.31
C ALA A 28 26.87 43.05 8.99
N ILE A 29 26.06 43.37 10.01
CA ILE A 29 24.64 43.71 9.87
C ILE A 29 24.46 45.04 9.13
N GLU A 30 25.28 46.05 9.40
CA GLU A 30 25.25 47.32 8.68
C GLU A 30 25.52 47.12 7.18
N GLN A 31 26.45 46.23 6.83
CA GLN A 31 26.79 45.92 5.43
C GLN A 31 25.70 45.11 4.73
N ASN A 32 25.03 44.19 5.43
CA ASN A 32 23.91 43.44 4.87
C ASN A 32 22.87 43.10 5.95
N PRO A 33 21.85 43.96 6.15
CA PRO A 33 20.89 43.80 7.23
C PRO A 33 19.89 42.67 7.01
N LYS A 34 19.77 42.16 5.77
CA LYS A 34 18.82 41.10 5.38
C LYS A 34 19.43 39.70 5.41
N PHE A 35 20.64 39.54 5.94
CA PHE A 35 21.24 38.22 6.09
C PHE A 35 21.00 37.65 7.48
N HIS A 36 20.08 36.69 7.58
CA HIS A 36 19.58 36.15 8.85
C HIS A 36 20.69 35.58 9.77
N LEU A 37 21.76 34.99 9.21
CA LEU A 37 22.86 34.41 10.01
C LEU A 37 23.63 35.44 10.84
N TYR A 38 23.66 36.71 10.40
CA TYR A 38 24.31 37.77 11.18
C TYR A 38 23.53 38.07 12.46
N HIS A 39 22.21 38.23 12.36
CA HIS A 39 21.33 38.43 13.51
C HIS A 39 21.27 37.20 14.41
N HIS A 40 21.28 35.99 13.84
CA HIS A 40 21.37 34.75 14.61
C HIS A 40 22.66 34.68 15.44
N SER A 41 23.82 34.91 14.79
CA SER A 41 25.13 34.83 15.48
C SER A 41 25.32 35.94 16.50
N LEU A 42 24.73 37.13 16.25
CA LEU A 42 24.63 38.21 17.22
C LEU A 42 23.82 37.75 18.44
N GLY A 43 22.64 37.15 18.23
CA GLY A 43 21.79 36.61 19.29
C GLY A 43 22.49 35.56 20.15
N GLU A 44 23.20 34.60 19.54
CA GLU A 44 23.99 33.60 20.28
C GLU A 44 25.07 34.26 21.15
N THR A 45 25.75 35.27 20.62
CA THR A 45 26.84 35.97 21.31
C THR A 45 26.31 36.79 22.49
N LEU A 46 25.16 37.45 22.31
CA LEU A 46 24.45 38.16 23.37
C LEU A 46 23.98 37.20 24.47
N ALA A 47 23.45 36.03 24.12
CA ALA A 47 23.03 35.03 25.09
C ALA A 47 24.22 34.49 25.92
N LYS A 48 25.39 34.27 25.30
CA LYS A 48 26.63 33.88 26.02
C LYS A 48 27.12 34.95 26.99
N LEU A 49 26.79 36.21 26.76
CA LEU A 49 27.06 37.33 27.66
C LEU A 49 25.96 37.54 28.73
N GLY A 50 24.92 36.69 28.76
CA GLY A 50 23.79 36.82 29.68
C GLY A 50 22.80 37.92 29.31
N ARG A 51 22.93 38.54 28.13
CA ARG A 51 22.05 39.61 27.62
C ARG A 51 20.84 39.01 26.89
N PHE A 52 19.99 38.29 27.62
CA PHE A 52 18.97 37.42 27.05
C PHE A 52 17.85 38.16 26.30
N GLU A 53 17.41 39.34 26.76
CA GLU A 53 16.39 40.15 26.09
C GLU A 53 16.87 40.64 24.72
N GLU A 54 18.13 41.07 24.63
CA GLU A 54 18.75 41.52 23.38
C GLU A 54 19.04 40.35 22.44
N ALA A 55 19.37 39.19 23.00
CA ALA A 55 19.49 37.95 22.25
C ALA A 55 18.15 37.58 21.61
N ILE A 56 17.05 37.61 22.37
CA ILE A 56 15.68 37.36 21.86
C ILE A 56 15.34 38.31 20.72
N ALA A 57 15.60 39.62 20.87
CA ALA A 57 15.32 40.59 19.81
C ALA A 57 16.14 40.30 18.53
N SER A 58 17.39 39.85 18.68
CA SER A 58 18.26 39.47 17.55
C SER A 58 17.78 38.19 16.87
N PHE A 59 17.37 37.18 17.64
CA PHE A 59 16.75 35.97 17.08
C PHE A 59 15.42 36.27 16.39
N GLN A 60 14.57 37.14 16.93
CA GLN A 60 13.34 37.58 16.28
C GLN A 60 13.59 38.26 14.93
N LYS A 61 14.63 39.09 14.83
CA LYS A 61 15.06 39.67 13.54
C LYS A 61 15.51 38.60 12.55
N ALA A 62 16.30 37.62 13.00
CA ALA A 62 16.73 36.51 12.15
C ALA A 62 15.52 35.70 11.62
N ILE A 63 14.57 35.39 12.49
CA ILE A 63 13.33 34.67 12.17
C ILE A 63 12.47 35.48 11.19
N GLY A 64 12.32 36.80 11.40
CA GLY A 64 11.55 37.67 10.52
C GLY A 64 12.14 37.82 9.12
N ILE A 65 13.45 37.62 8.96
CA ILE A 65 14.12 37.58 7.66
C ILE A 65 13.94 36.21 6.99
N SER A 66 14.19 35.13 7.74
CA SER A 66 14.07 33.76 7.26
C SER A 66 13.79 32.84 8.44
N PRO A 67 12.57 32.26 8.55
CA PRO A 67 12.24 31.32 9.61
C PRO A 67 13.21 30.13 9.61
N ASN A 68 13.86 29.88 10.75
CA ASN A 68 14.85 28.80 10.88
C ASN A 68 14.85 28.24 12.30
N GLY A 69 15.02 26.92 12.43
CA GLY A 69 14.94 26.23 13.73
C GLY A 69 16.04 26.65 14.72
N SER A 70 17.25 26.98 14.26
CA SER A 70 18.36 27.36 15.16
C SER A 70 18.10 28.67 15.91
N SER A 71 17.49 29.66 15.25
CA SER A 71 17.11 30.93 15.89
C SER A 71 15.94 30.75 16.86
N TYR A 72 14.95 29.91 16.52
CA TYR A 72 13.88 29.56 17.46
C TYR A 72 14.42 28.83 18.70
N TYR A 73 15.36 27.90 18.52
CA TYR A 73 16.00 27.18 19.61
C TYR A 73 16.82 28.11 20.52
N GLY A 74 17.65 29.00 19.95
CA GLY A 74 18.41 29.99 20.71
C GLY A 74 17.51 30.99 21.47
N MET A 75 16.39 31.39 20.85
CA MET A 75 15.37 32.21 21.49
C MET A 75 14.70 31.45 22.66
N ALA A 76 14.39 30.17 22.49
CA ALA A 76 13.81 29.33 23.53
C ALA A 76 14.75 29.14 24.73
N GLN A 77 16.04 28.97 24.49
CA GLN A 77 17.06 28.93 25.53
C GLN A 77 17.11 30.25 26.30
N SER A 78 17.08 31.38 25.60
CA SER A 78 17.07 32.72 26.21
C SER A 78 15.81 32.96 27.06
N TYR A 79 14.63 32.56 26.57
CA TYR A 79 13.39 32.61 27.37
C TYR A 79 13.45 31.71 28.61
N THR A 80 14.09 30.53 28.51
CA THR A 80 14.27 29.63 29.65
C THR A 80 15.11 30.31 30.74
N GLN A 81 16.20 31.00 30.37
CA GLN A 81 17.06 31.72 31.32
C GLN A 81 16.33 32.89 32.01
N LEU A 82 15.38 33.52 31.31
CA LEU A 82 14.51 34.56 31.86
C LEU A 82 13.30 34.00 32.64
N GLY A 83 13.18 32.68 32.80
CA GLY A 83 12.05 32.05 33.50
C GLY A 83 10.71 32.11 32.73
N ASN A 84 10.72 32.51 31.46
CA ASN A 84 9.51 32.60 30.64
C ASN A 84 9.22 31.26 29.96
N ILE A 85 8.73 30.30 30.74
CA ILE A 85 8.56 28.90 30.33
C ILE A 85 7.57 28.75 29.17
N ASP A 86 6.44 29.45 29.19
CA ASP A 86 5.43 29.34 28.12
C ASP A 86 5.98 29.77 26.75
N ARG A 87 6.72 30.90 26.70
CA ARG A 87 7.34 31.35 25.45
C ARG A 87 8.51 30.45 25.03
N ALA A 88 9.25 29.91 25.99
CA ALA A 88 10.31 28.95 25.72
C ALA A 88 9.74 27.68 25.06
N ASN A 89 8.68 27.09 25.61
CA ASN A 89 8.05 25.88 25.09
C ASN A 89 7.55 26.05 23.65
N LEU A 90 6.89 27.16 23.34
CA LEU A 90 6.44 27.46 21.97
C LEU A 90 7.61 27.65 21.01
N ALA A 91 8.68 28.32 21.45
CA ALA A 91 9.85 28.54 20.62
C ALA A 91 10.60 27.22 20.37
N TYR A 92 10.70 26.33 21.37
CA TYR A 92 11.21 24.97 21.16
C TYR A 92 10.33 24.17 20.20
N TYR A 93 9.01 24.22 20.35
CA TYR A 93 8.10 23.57 19.42
C TYR A 93 8.33 24.04 17.97
N ARG A 94 8.41 25.36 17.73
CA ARG A 94 8.69 25.89 16.38
C ARG A 94 10.06 25.46 15.87
N ALA A 95 11.05 25.29 16.74
CA ALA A 95 12.34 24.71 16.35
C ALA A 95 12.19 23.24 15.91
N ILE A 96 11.43 22.42 16.66
CA ILE A 96 11.15 21.01 16.34
C ILE A 96 10.36 20.89 15.03
N GLU A 97 9.33 21.72 14.85
CA GLU A 97 8.49 21.77 13.65
C GLU A 97 9.30 22.06 12.39
N LEU A 98 10.26 23.00 12.47
CA LEU A 98 11.14 23.35 11.35
C LEU A 98 12.27 22.34 11.14
N ASN A 99 12.77 21.72 12.21
CA ASN A 99 13.78 20.67 12.15
C ASN A 99 13.67 19.75 13.38
N PRO A 100 13.12 18.53 13.21
CA PRO A 100 12.91 17.60 14.31
C PRO A 100 14.17 17.19 15.08
N ASN A 101 15.38 17.37 14.50
CA ASN A 101 16.63 17.12 15.22
C ASN A 101 16.77 17.99 16.49
N TRP A 102 16.14 19.17 16.54
CA TRP A 102 16.13 19.98 17.77
C TRP A 102 15.42 19.28 18.91
N GLY A 103 14.38 18.49 18.62
CA GLY A 103 13.71 17.67 19.63
C GLY A 103 14.61 16.56 20.15
N VAL A 104 15.39 15.92 19.29
CA VAL A 104 16.39 14.91 19.69
C VAL A 104 17.47 15.53 20.60
N VAL A 105 17.91 16.75 20.29
CA VAL A 105 18.83 17.51 21.15
C VAL A 105 18.18 17.76 22.52
N LEU A 106 16.91 18.14 22.57
CA LEU A 106 16.20 18.38 23.84
C LEU A 106 16.07 17.10 24.67
N VAL A 107 15.71 15.97 24.06
CA VAL A 107 15.65 14.65 24.73
C VAL A 107 17.01 14.32 25.37
N LYS A 108 18.11 14.50 24.62
CA LYS A 108 19.47 14.21 25.12
C LYS A 108 19.93 15.15 26.23
N GLN A 109 19.42 16.38 26.28
CA GLN A 109 19.87 17.41 27.23
C GLN A 109 19.06 17.46 28.53
N GLY A 110 17.77 17.13 28.48
CA GLY A 110 16.85 17.31 29.62
C GLY A 110 15.79 16.22 29.74
N GLY A 111 15.93 15.11 29.03
CA GLY A 111 14.95 14.03 28.99
C GLY A 111 13.73 14.37 28.12
N LEU A 112 12.84 13.40 28.00
CA LEU A 112 11.63 13.50 27.18
C LEU A 112 10.63 14.56 27.69
N ASP A 113 10.63 14.85 28.99
CA ASP A 113 9.67 15.76 29.64
C ASP A 113 9.64 17.16 29.02
N ARG A 114 10.79 17.64 28.54
CA ARG A 114 10.86 18.95 27.87
C ARG A 114 10.10 18.97 26.55
N VAL A 115 10.19 17.90 25.78
CA VAL A 115 9.44 17.76 24.52
C VAL A 115 7.94 17.67 24.81
N ILE A 116 7.55 16.88 25.81
CA ILE A 116 6.15 16.77 26.24
C ILE A 116 5.60 18.16 26.63
N ALA A 117 6.32 18.92 27.46
CA ALA A 117 5.90 20.27 27.85
C ALA A 117 5.75 21.22 26.65
N CYS A 118 6.59 21.08 25.62
CA CYS A 118 6.47 21.85 24.38
C CYS A 118 5.18 21.51 23.63
N PHE A 119 4.88 20.23 23.47
CA PHE A 119 3.68 19.77 22.77
C PHE A 119 2.40 20.07 23.55
N ASP A 120 2.40 19.92 24.88
CA ASP A 120 1.27 20.31 25.73
C ASP A 120 0.93 21.80 25.61
N SER A 121 1.97 22.66 25.54
CA SER A 121 1.77 24.11 25.37
C SER A 121 1.12 24.48 24.03
N VAL A 122 1.34 23.66 22.98
CA VAL A 122 0.71 23.82 21.67
C VAL A 122 -0.71 23.29 21.69
N LEU A 123 -0.91 22.10 22.23
CA LEU A 123 -2.23 21.46 22.31
C LEU A 123 -3.24 22.28 23.11
N GLN A 124 -2.80 22.98 24.17
CA GLN A 124 -3.65 23.91 24.92
C GLN A 124 -4.26 25.02 24.04
N ARG A 125 -3.61 25.37 22.93
CA ARG A 125 -4.01 26.45 22.02
C ARG A 125 -4.68 25.90 20.76
N GLU A 126 -4.15 24.80 20.25
CA GLU A 126 -4.55 24.12 19.02
C GLU A 126 -4.78 22.63 19.36
N PRO A 127 -5.97 22.27 19.92
CA PRO A 127 -6.25 20.90 20.37
C PRO A 127 -6.21 19.83 19.26
N ASP A 128 -6.32 20.26 18.01
CA ASP A 128 -6.23 19.45 16.80
C ASP A 128 -4.79 19.02 16.45
N GLN A 129 -3.77 19.62 17.08
CA GLN A 129 -2.36 19.30 16.84
C GLN A 129 -1.85 18.04 17.56
N ALA A 130 -2.72 17.19 18.12
CA ALA A 130 -2.28 16.01 18.86
C ALA A 130 -1.40 15.03 18.06
N MET A 131 -1.46 15.07 16.73
CA MET A 131 -0.62 14.24 15.85
C MET A 131 0.89 14.50 16.01
N VAL A 132 1.29 15.66 16.53
CA VAL A 132 2.71 16.01 16.76
C VAL A 132 3.41 15.01 17.68
N TYR A 133 2.69 14.46 18.67
CA TYR A 133 3.21 13.43 19.56
C TYR A 133 3.56 12.16 18.78
N TYR A 134 2.65 11.69 17.94
CA TYR A 134 2.84 10.46 17.16
C TYR A 134 3.91 10.63 16.09
N ASP A 135 3.91 11.74 15.37
CA ASP A 135 4.87 12.00 14.30
C ASP A 135 6.29 12.16 14.87
N PHE A 136 6.43 12.82 16.03
CA PHE A 136 7.73 12.92 16.68
C PHE A 136 8.15 11.62 17.37
N SER A 137 7.23 10.82 17.92
CA SER A 137 7.55 9.47 18.43
C SER A 137 8.12 8.59 17.33
N ARG A 138 7.50 8.60 16.15
CA ARG A 138 7.99 7.91 14.95
C ARG A 138 9.40 8.38 14.57
N TYR A 139 9.64 9.69 14.63
CA TYR A 139 10.96 10.27 14.38
C TYR A 139 12.00 9.84 15.42
N LEU A 140 11.65 9.77 16.71
CA LEU A 140 12.54 9.25 17.76
C LEU A 140 12.90 7.78 17.51
N ALA A 141 11.92 6.95 17.11
CA ALA A 141 12.17 5.56 16.74
C ALA A 141 13.09 5.42 15.51
N GLU A 142 12.99 6.34 14.54
CA GLU A 142 13.92 6.42 13.40
C GLU A 142 15.35 6.76 13.84
N LYS A 143 15.52 7.51 14.94
CA LYS A 143 16.83 7.85 15.53
C LYS A 143 17.30 6.85 16.58
N ASP A 144 16.70 5.66 16.61
CA ASP A 144 17.00 4.57 17.55
C ASP A 144 16.83 4.95 19.03
N LEU A 145 15.98 5.94 19.32
CA LEU A 145 15.55 6.34 20.66
C LEU A 145 14.22 5.68 21.00
N MET A 146 14.19 4.34 21.00
CA MET A 146 12.94 3.56 21.08
C MET A 146 12.21 3.73 22.42
N ASP A 147 12.93 3.79 23.54
CA ASP A 147 12.28 3.95 24.86
C ASP A 147 11.63 5.34 25.01
N ASP A 148 12.30 6.39 24.53
CA ASP A 148 11.73 7.74 24.47
C ASP A 148 10.55 7.81 23.48
N ALA A 149 10.66 7.14 22.34
CA ALA A 149 9.58 7.05 21.35
C ALA A 149 8.32 6.42 21.95
N ILE A 150 8.45 5.30 22.67
CA ILE A 150 7.33 4.63 23.34
C ILE A 150 6.75 5.51 24.43
N ALA A 151 7.60 6.12 25.28
CA ALA A 151 7.14 6.98 26.35
C ALA A 151 6.37 8.19 25.80
N LEU A 152 6.85 8.81 24.72
CA LEU A 152 6.17 9.94 24.08
C LEU A 152 4.87 9.50 23.43
N PHE A 153 4.88 8.35 22.76
CA PHE A 153 3.71 7.78 22.11
C PHE A 153 2.60 7.51 23.13
N GLN A 154 2.95 6.98 24.30
CA GLN A 154 2.01 6.72 25.39
C GLN A 154 1.49 8.01 26.07
N LYS A 155 2.27 9.09 25.99
CA LYS A 155 1.91 10.42 26.48
C LYS A 155 1.06 11.24 25.51
N ALA A 156 1.00 10.83 24.24
CA ALA A 156 0.12 11.44 23.28
C ALA A 156 -1.28 11.60 23.91
N PRO A 157 -1.90 12.79 23.81
CA PRO A 157 -3.22 13.03 24.37
C PRO A 157 -4.15 11.95 23.85
N GLN A 158 -4.44 10.98 24.70
CA GLN A 158 -5.49 10.03 24.43
C GLN A 158 -6.73 10.92 24.41
N PHE A 159 -7.38 11.05 23.27
CA PHE A 159 -8.68 11.70 23.19
C PHE A 159 -9.70 10.80 23.92
N SER A 160 -9.49 10.55 25.21
CA SER A 160 -10.51 10.11 26.12
C SER A 160 -11.35 11.33 26.41
N TYR A 161 -12.24 11.67 25.48
CA TYR A 161 -13.34 12.53 25.81
C TYR A 161 -14.22 11.78 26.83
N ASN A 162 -14.27 12.33 28.04
CA ASN A 162 -15.13 11.98 29.18
C ASN A 162 -15.30 10.49 29.51
N GLN A 163 -14.70 10.08 30.63
CA GLN A 163 -15.03 8.85 31.37
C GLN A 163 -16.50 8.78 31.87
N GLU A 164 -17.32 9.81 31.62
CA GLU A 164 -18.71 9.89 32.08
C GLU A 164 -19.75 10.07 30.95
N LEU A 165 -19.48 9.60 29.73
CA LEU A 165 -20.61 9.25 28.86
C LEU A 165 -21.20 7.93 29.34
N ASN A 166 -22.22 8.08 30.20
CA ASN A 166 -23.13 7.04 30.65
C ASN A 166 -23.37 6.01 29.52
N ASN A 167 -23.24 4.73 29.85
CA ASN A 167 -23.79 3.57 29.15
C ASN A 167 -25.34 3.64 29.06
N LYS A 168 -25.91 4.77 28.61
CA LYS A 168 -27.34 5.08 28.67
C LYS A 168 -28.06 4.97 27.32
N ARG A 169 -27.41 4.44 26.28
CA ARG A 169 -28.13 4.06 25.04
C ARG A 169 -28.01 2.61 24.57
N ASP A 170 -27.20 1.75 25.19
CA ASP A 170 -27.12 0.34 24.76
C ASP A 170 -27.89 -0.63 25.66
N ARG A 171 -29.09 -0.22 26.08
CA ARG A 171 -30.15 -1.13 26.54
C ARG A 171 -31.51 -0.66 26.05
N GLU A 172 -31.65 -0.34 24.76
CA GLU A 172 -32.96 -0.51 24.16
C GLU A 172 -33.25 -2.02 24.14
N LYS A 173 -34.06 -2.44 25.12
CA LYS A 173 -34.74 -3.73 25.10
C LYS A 173 -35.48 -3.82 23.76
N PHE A 174 -35.00 -4.66 22.85
CA PHE A 174 -35.82 -5.10 21.72
C PHE A 174 -37.10 -5.75 22.27
N PRO A 175 -38.29 -5.26 21.92
CA PRO A 175 -39.52 -5.93 22.26
C PRO A 175 -39.73 -7.08 21.27
N GLY A 176 -39.22 -8.27 21.60
CA GLY A 176 -39.41 -9.49 20.81
C GLY A 176 -38.39 -10.58 21.14
N THR A 177 -38.70 -11.83 20.80
CA THR A 177 -37.74 -12.94 20.81
C THR A 177 -36.52 -12.58 19.96
N VAL A 178 -35.34 -12.47 20.59
CA VAL A 178 -34.08 -12.18 19.90
C VAL A 178 -33.74 -13.37 19.00
N SER A 179 -33.44 -13.09 17.73
CA SER A 179 -33.10 -14.12 16.75
C SER A 179 -31.77 -14.79 17.11
N ILE A 180 -31.63 -16.10 16.83
CA ILE A 180 -30.39 -16.85 17.13
C ILE A 180 -29.15 -16.20 16.50
N TYR A 181 -29.25 -15.66 15.29
CA TYR A 181 -28.13 -14.99 14.61
C TYR A 181 -27.58 -13.80 15.40
N GLU A 182 -28.46 -13.00 16.03
CA GLU A 182 -28.06 -11.85 16.84
C GLU A 182 -27.46 -12.28 18.18
N ILE A 183 -27.96 -13.37 18.77
CA ILE A 183 -27.37 -13.96 19.98
C ILE A 183 -25.94 -14.41 19.67
N LEU A 184 -25.75 -15.20 18.60
CA LEU A 184 -24.43 -15.70 18.21
C LEU A 184 -23.48 -14.55 17.86
N TRP A 185 -23.95 -13.58 17.08
CA TRP A 185 -23.15 -12.41 16.71
C TRP A 185 -22.72 -11.61 17.95
N LYS A 186 -23.63 -11.37 18.88
CA LYS A 186 -23.34 -10.66 20.13
C LYS A 186 -22.35 -11.43 21.01
N ASN A 187 -22.54 -12.73 21.16
CA ASN A 187 -21.66 -13.58 21.96
C ASN A 187 -20.22 -13.57 21.41
N LEU A 188 -20.04 -13.65 20.08
CA LEU A 188 -18.70 -13.58 19.45
C LEU A 188 -18.02 -12.21 19.64
N ASN A 189 -18.79 -11.17 19.93
CA ASN A 189 -18.31 -9.79 20.10
C ASN A 189 -18.36 -9.28 21.54
N GLN A 190 -18.62 -10.14 22.53
CA GLN A 190 -18.56 -9.76 23.93
C GLN A 190 -17.14 -9.73 24.47
N LEU A 191 -16.93 -8.92 25.51
CA LEU A 191 -15.66 -8.88 26.24
C LEU A 191 -15.62 -10.04 27.24
N GLY A 192 -14.62 -10.91 27.09
CA GLY A 192 -14.40 -12.03 28.01
C GLY A 192 -14.75 -13.38 27.38
N LYS A 193 -15.22 -14.32 28.21
CA LYS A 193 -15.57 -15.67 27.80
C LYS A 193 -16.85 -15.65 26.94
N ILE A 194 -16.87 -16.42 25.86
CA ILE A 194 -17.99 -16.58 24.95
C ILE A 194 -18.94 -17.64 25.52
N ASP A 195 -20.24 -17.34 25.53
CA ASP A 195 -21.23 -18.23 26.12
C ASP A 195 -21.39 -19.52 25.31
N ASP A 196 -21.64 -20.62 26.01
CA ASP A 196 -22.12 -21.87 25.39
C ASP A 196 -23.58 -21.67 24.99
N ILE A 197 -23.98 -22.25 23.85
CA ILE A 197 -25.36 -22.21 23.38
C ILE A 197 -25.90 -23.62 23.24
N SER A 198 -27.22 -23.76 23.38
CA SER A 198 -27.91 -25.06 23.25
C SER A 198 -28.66 -25.19 21.93
N GLU A 199 -28.86 -24.07 21.25
CA GLU A 199 -29.57 -23.92 20.00
C GLU A 199 -28.74 -24.43 18.81
N SER A 200 -29.43 -24.80 17.73
CA SER A 200 -28.76 -25.20 16.50
C SER A 200 -28.02 -24.01 15.86
N ILE A 201 -26.77 -24.24 15.48
CA ILE A 201 -26.01 -23.29 14.65
C ILE A 201 -26.69 -23.20 13.27
N PRO A 202 -26.96 -21.99 12.76
CA PRO A 202 -27.52 -21.83 11.43
C PRO A 202 -26.50 -22.22 10.36
N THR A 203 -26.99 -22.71 9.22
CA THR A 203 -26.17 -22.94 8.04
C THR A 203 -25.66 -21.62 7.47
N LYS A 204 -24.61 -21.68 6.63
CA LYS A 204 -24.06 -20.50 5.94
C LYS A 204 -25.13 -19.74 5.14
N ALA A 205 -25.96 -20.44 4.38
CA ALA A 205 -27.01 -19.85 3.55
C ALA A 205 -28.12 -19.17 4.38
N GLU A 206 -28.50 -19.78 5.50
CA GLU A 206 -29.47 -19.19 6.44
C GLU A 206 -28.93 -17.91 7.08
N ALA A 207 -27.67 -17.92 7.52
CA ALA A 207 -27.01 -16.76 8.10
C ALA A 207 -26.81 -15.62 7.07
N GLU A 208 -26.44 -15.96 5.84
CA GLU A 208 -26.31 -15.01 4.73
C GLU A 208 -27.64 -14.31 4.46
N ALA A 209 -28.72 -15.07 4.23
CA ALA A 209 -30.05 -14.52 4.00
C ALA A 209 -30.54 -13.65 5.16
N TYR A 210 -30.18 -14.00 6.40
CA TYR A 210 -30.50 -13.18 7.57
C TYR A 210 -29.76 -11.85 7.56
N PHE A 211 -28.44 -11.84 7.45
CA PHE A 211 -27.65 -10.61 7.56
C PHE A 211 -27.79 -9.68 6.34
N GLU A 212 -28.04 -10.22 5.15
CA GLU A 212 -28.38 -9.39 3.98
C GLU A 212 -29.67 -8.60 4.18
N LYS A 213 -30.66 -9.18 4.87
CA LYS A 213 -31.96 -8.55 5.11
C LYS A 213 -31.98 -7.63 6.34
N ASN A 214 -31.23 -7.98 7.38
CA ASN A 214 -31.38 -7.36 8.72
C ASN A 214 -30.22 -6.45 9.13
N SER A 215 -29.06 -6.52 8.47
CA SER A 215 -27.95 -5.61 8.81
C SER A 215 -28.20 -4.21 8.26
N ASN A 216 -27.91 -3.19 9.07
CA ASN A 216 -27.98 -1.79 8.69
C ASN A 216 -26.76 -1.07 9.23
N TYR A 217 -25.92 -0.54 8.34
CA TYR A 217 -24.62 0.01 8.70
C TYR A 217 -24.59 1.53 8.57
N THR A 218 -23.98 2.20 9.55
CA THR A 218 -23.54 3.58 9.36
C THR A 218 -22.14 3.58 8.74
N ILE A 219 -22.01 4.10 7.52
CA ILE A 219 -20.73 4.12 6.78
C ILE A 219 -20.15 5.53 6.79
N ILE A 220 -18.96 5.69 7.36
CA ILE A 220 -18.23 6.96 7.44
C ILE A 220 -16.97 6.87 6.59
N ASP A 221 -16.76 7.85 5.70
CA ASP A 221 -15.47 8.01 5.01
C ASP A 221 -14.60 9.02 5.75
N ILE A 222 -13.45 8.57 6.26
CA ILE A 222 -12.53 9.43 7.01
C ILE A 222 -11.96 10.56 6.14
N ASN A 223 -11.96 10.39 4.81
CA ASN A 223 -11.47 11.39 3.87
C ASN A 223 -12.55 12.40 3.49
N ASN A 224 -13.80 12.18 3.90
CA ASN A 224 -14.94 13.06 3.61
C ASN A 224 -15.88 13.17 4.83
N LEU A 225 -15.35 13.74 5.92
CA LEU A 225 -16.07 13.90 7.17
C LEU A 225 -16.99 15.13 7.14
N THR A 226 -18.26 14.92 7.44
CA THR A 226 -19.22 15.99 7.72
C THR A 226 -19.20 16.33 9.22
N GLU A 227 -19.77 17.47 9.60
CA GLU A 227 -19.96 17.82 11.02
C GLU A 227 -20.77 16.75 11.77
N SER A 228 -21.79 16.18 11.12
CA SER A 228 -22.57 15.06 11.67
C SER A 228 -21.72 13.81 11.91
N HIS A 229 -20.81 13.47 10.98
CA HIS A 229 -19.88 12.35 11.20
C HIS A 229 -18.96 12.61 12.40
N GLN A 230 -18.42 13.83 12.54
CA GLN A 230 -17.55 14.17 13.66
C GLN A 230 -18.29 14.10 14.99
N ASN A 231 -19.51 14.64 15.05
CA ASN A 231 -20.36 14.57 16.24
C ASN A 231 -20.68 13.12 16.62
N LEU A 232 -20.96 12.26 15.64
CA LEU A 232 -21.23 10.84 15.89
C LEU A 232 -20.01 10.09 16.41
N LEU A 233 -18.82 10.31 15.82
CA LEU A 233 -17.57 9.74 16.33
C LEU A 233 -17.30 10.19 17.77
N ASN A 234 -17.53 11.47 18.07
CA ASN A 234 -17.37 12.03 19.41
C ASN A 234 -18.37 11.43 20.41
N GLU A 235 -19.65 11.26 20.03
CA GLU A 235 -20.68 10.61 20.86
C GLU A 235 -20.28 9.18 21.23
N TYR A 236 -19.71 8.45 20.27
CA TYR A 236 -19.21 7.09 20.49
C TYR A 236 -17.83 7.01 21.14
N GLY A 237 -17.18 8.15 21.39
CA GLY A 237 -15.83 8.21 21.95
C GLY A 237 -14.76 7.64 21.01
N ILE A 238 -15.00 7.62 19.70
CA ILE A 238 -14.05 7.19 18.67
C ILE A 238 -13.19 8.38 18.28
N SER A 239 -11.88 8.31 18.52
CA SER A 239 -10.97 9.40 18.22
C SER A 239 -10.57 9.44 16.75
N LEU A 240 -10.78 10.58 16.10
CA LEU A 240 -10.32 10.82 14.73
C LEU A 240 -8.80 10.66 14.60
N ALA A 241 -8.02 11.17 15.55
CA ALA A 241 -6.56 11.04 15.53
C ALA A 241 -6.11 9.58 15.62
N ASN A 242 -6.76 8.77 16.47
CA ASN A 242 -6.49 7.33 16.53
C ASN A 242 -6.83 6.64 15.21
N LEU A 243 -7.95 6.99 14.56
CA LEU A 243 -8.30 6.46 13.24
C LEU A 243 -7.27 6.83 12.17
N GLN A 244 -6.77 8.08 12.17
CA GLN A 244 -5.70 8.50 11.27
C GLN A 244 -4.41 7.72 11.52
N LEU A 245 -4.10 7.42 12.79
CA LEU A 245 -2.95 6.62 13.16
C LEU A 245 -3.08 5.15 12.72
N ILE A 246 -4.26 4.55 12.90
CA ILE A 246 -4.57 3.18 12.45
C ILE A 246 -4.36 3.06 10.95
N LYS A 247 -4.79 4.06 10.17
CA LYS A 247 -4.66 4.11 8.71
C LYS A 247 -3.20 4.11 8.22
N LYS A 248 -2.23 4.62 9.00
CA LYS A 248 -0.82 4.70 8.59
C LYS A 248 -0.19 3.30 8.45
N ASP A 249 0.68 3.14 7.46
CA ASP A 249 1.56 1.97 7.28
C ASP A 249 3.02 2.44 7.31
N ASP A 250 3.69 2.26 8.46
CA ASP A 250 5.04 2.79 8.69
C ASP A 250 5.84 1.86 9.62
N LEU A 251 7.06 1.50 9.21
CA LEU A 251 7.89 0.54 9.94
C LEU A 251 8.29 1.03 11.35
N ASN A 252 8.60 2.31 11.51
CA ASN A 252 8.97 2.85 12.82
C ASN A 252 7.75 2.88 13.75
N LEU A 253 6.57 3.16 13.20
CA LEU A 253 5.32 3.11 13.94
C LEU A 253 4.98 1.69 14.40
N GLU A 254 5.12 0.68 13.53
CA GLU A 254 4.95 -0.72 13.91
C GLU A 254 5.96 -1.15 14.99
N GLU A 255 7.21 -0.73 14.91
CA GLU A 255 8.22 -0.97 15.96
C GLU A 255 7.82 -0.35 17.31
N ILE A 256 7.24 0.87 17.31
CA ILE A 256 6.71 1.48 18.54
C ILE A 256 5.58 0.62 19.12
N TYR A 257 4.65 0.15 18.28
CA TYR A 257 3.57 -0.71 18.74
C TYR A 257 4.09 -2.02 19.35
N ILE A 258 5.00 -2.70 18.66
CA ILE A 258 5.59 -3.97 19.11
C ILE A 258 6.31 -3.76 20.44
N ASN A 259 7.18 -2.75 20.52
CA ASN A 259 8.03 -2.53 21.67
C ASN A 259 7.28 -1.95 22.88
N SER A 260 6.07 -1.40 22.69
CA SER A 260 5.17 -1.01 23.78
C SER A 260 4.73 -2.19 24.66
N PHE A 261 4.86 -3.43 24.17
CA PHE A 261 4.65 -4.65 24.95
C PHE A 261 5.92 -5.15 25.66
N ASN A 262 7.00 -4.37 25.67
CA ASN A 262 8.28 -4.67 26.32
C ASN A 262 8.88 -6.07 25.97
N PRO A 263 8.99 -6.43 24.68
CA PRO A 263 9.71 -7.64 24.29
C PRO A 263 11.19 -7.53 24.68
N THR A 264 11.81 -8.66 25.01
CA THR A 264 13.24 -8.75 25.32
C THR A 264 13.89 -9.79 24.39
N PRO A 265 14.82 -9.39 23.49
CA PRO A 265 15.29 -8.03 23.22
C PRO A 265 14.22 -7.14 22.55
N LYS A 266 14.46 -5.82 22.50
CA LYS A 266 13.64 -4.89 21.70
C LYS A 266 13.62 -5.34 20.25
N VAL A 267 12.46 -5.29 19.63
CA VAL A 267 12.25 -5.71 18.25
C VAL A 267 12.60 -4.55 17.31
N LYS A 268 13.52 -4.80 16.39
CA LYS A 268 13.75 -3.99 15.20
C LYS A 268 13.33 -4.81 14.00
N LEU A 269 12.41 -4.28 13.18
CA LEU A 269 11.94 -5.01 12.01
C LEU A 269 13.05 -5.03 10.94
N SER A 270 13.10 -6.10 10.14
CA SER A 270 14.06 -6.25 9.05
C SER A 270 13.94 -5.10 8.06
N ARG A 271 15.07 -4.62 7.54
CA ARG A 271 15.18 -3.47 6.62
C ARG A 271 16.18 -3.72 5.49
N LYS A 272 16.48 -4.99 5.20
CA LYS A 272 17.43 -5.36 4.14
C LYS A 272 16.96 -4.92 2.75
N TYR A 273 15.64 -4.96 2.53
CA TYR A 273 15.00 -4.37 1.36
C TYR A 273 13.87 -3.43 1.80
N ILE A 274 13.92 -2.21 1.27
CA ILE A 274 12.88 -1.19 1.40
C ILE A 274 12.50 -0.81 -0.03
N GLU A 275 11.26 -1.08 -0.41
CA GLU A 275 10.75 -0.70 -1.73
C GLU A 275 10.77 0.82 -1.93
N THR A 276 10.99 1.23 -3.18
CA THR A 276 10.79 2.62 -3.61
C THR A 276 9.48 2.68 -4.38
N VAL A 277 8.39 2.99 -3.67
CA VAL A 277 7.05 3.08 -4.24
C VAL A 277 6.65 4.54 -4.32
N SER A 278 6.08 4.97 -5.44
CA SER A 278 5.57 6.34 -5.63
C SER A 278 4.57 6.70 -4.53
N GLU A 279 4.54 7.97 -4.11
CA GLU A 279 3.59 8.48 -3.12
C GLU A 279 2.13 8.17 -3.48
N LEU A 280 1.83 8.09 -4.78
CA LEU A 280 0.51 7.72 -5.30
C LEU A 280 0.07 6.32 -4.83
N TRP A 281 1.02 5.40 -4.68
CA TRP A 281 0.79 4.03 -4.23
C TRP A 281 0.94 3.86 -2.71
N SER A 282 1.41 4.88 -1.99
CA SER A 282 1.65 4.82 -0.54
C SER A 282 0.40 4.49 0.26
N ILE A 283 -0.79 4.94 -0.17
CA ILE A 283 -2.07 4.63 0.49
C ILE A 283 -2.50 3.17 0.33
N TYR A 284 -1.89 2.45 -0.61
CA TYR A 284 -2.17 1.04 -0.90
C TYR A 284 -1.12 0.12 -0.27
N LYS A 285 -0.09 0.68 0.33
CA LYS A 285 0.99 -0.03 1.02
C LYS A 285 0.47 -0.62 2.32
N ASN A 286 0.81 -1.88 2.58
CA ASN A 286 0.60 -2.59 3.85
C ASN A 286 1.85 -3.38 4.28
N ASN A 287 3.02 -3.00 3.78
CA ASN A 287 4.24 -3.78 3.95
C ASN A 287 4.79 -3.66 5.35
N ALA A 288 4.55 -2.55 6.06
CA ALA A 288 5.00 -2.40 7.43
C ALA A 288 4.18 -3.30 8.36
N CYS A 289 2.85 -3.24 8.31
CA CYS A 289 2.02 -4.09 9.15
C CYS A 289 2.15 -5.57 8.79
N CYS A 290 2.27 -5.92 7.50
CA CYS A 290 2.50 -7.31 7.08
C CYS A 290 3.87 -7.83 7.50
N LYS A 291 4.93 -7.00 7.45
CA LYS A 291 6.24 -7.36 8.00
C LYS A 291 6.16 -7.58 9.51
N ALA A 292 5.48 -6.71 10.25
CA ALA A 292 5.26 -6.91 11.68
C ALA A 292 4.56 -8.25 11.97
N MET A 293 3.48 -8.57 11.24
CA MET A 293 2.78 -9.85 11.34
C MET A 293 3.69 -11.05 11.07
N VAL A 294 4.51 -10.98 10.02
CA VAL A 294 5.42 -12.08 9.69
C VAL A 294 6.51 -12.27 10.73
N GLU A 295 7.02 -11.16 11.27
CA GLU A 295 8.15 -11.21 12.18
C GLU A 295 7.79 -11.55 13.63
N THR A 296 6.57 -11.25 14.06
CA THR A 296 6.14 -11.44 15.45
C THR A 296 4.96 -12.40 15.61
N GLY A 297 4.27 -12.77 14.54
CA GLY A 297 3.04 -13.58 14.59
C GLY A 297 1.82 -12.83 15.13
N CYS A 298 1.86 -11.50 15.16
CA CYS A 298 0.76 -10.64 15.61
C CYS A 298 0.61 -9.43 14.70
N ILE A 299 -0.62 -8.97 14.51
CA ILE A 299 -0.92 -7.63 13.99
C ILE A 299 -1.01 -6.65 15.16
N TYR A 300 -0.58 -5.41 14.94
CA TYR A 300 -0.61 -4.34 15.94
C TYR A 300 -1.42 -3.15 15.45
N SER A 301 -1.93 -2.39 16.40
CA SER A 301 -2.68 -1.16 16.15
C SER A 301 -2.80 -0.35 17.44
N VAL A 302 -3.57 0.73 17.40
CA VAL A 302 -4.08 1.40 18.59
C VAL A 302 -5.57 1.16 18.75
N CYS A 303 -6.04 1.18 20.00
CA CYS A 303 -7.46 1.19 20.32
C CYS A 303 -8.07 2.51 19.83
N PRO A 304 -9.10 2.50 18.97
CA PRO A 304 -9.73 3.73 18.44
C PRO A 304 -10.24 4.68 19.53
N PHE A 305 -10.60 4.13 20.69
CA PHE A 305 -11.14 4.87 21.84
C PHE A 305 -10.02 5.45 22.71
N SER A 306 -9.09 4.60 23.15
CA SER A 306 -8.12 4.98 24.18
C SER A 306 -6.74 5.34 23.63
N GLY A 307 -6.43 5.09 22.36
CA GLY A 307 -5.08 5.27 21.80
C GLY A 307 -4.03 4.27 22.33
N LYS A 308 -4.38 3.42 23.31
CA LYS A 308 -3.48 2.38 23.81
C LYS A 308 -3.12 1.38 22.72
N THR A 309 -1.86 0.96 22.67
CA THR A 309 -1.41 -0.08 21.75
C THR A 309 -2.11 -1.39 22.04
N VAL A 310 -2.65 -2.00 21.00
CA VAL A 310 -3.31 -3.31 21.04
C VAL A 310 -2.67 -4.23 20.01
N LYS A 311 -2.74 -5.54 20.25
CA LYS A 311 -2.25 -6.56 19.31
C LYS A 311 -3.28 -7.67 19.16
N SER A 312 -3.22 -8.38 18.06
CA SER A 312 -4.05 -9.55 17.80
C SER A 312 -3.29 -10.60 17.00
N ASN A 313 -3.65 -11.86 17.20
CA ASN A 313 -3.32 -12.97 16.32
C ASN A 313 -4.60 -13.63 15.75
N GLN A 314 -5.75 -12.96 15.87
CA GLN A 314 -7.04 -13.48 15.41
C GLN A 314 -7.31 -12.94 14.00
N SER A 315 -6.93 -13.74 12.99
CA SER A 315 -7.25 -13.48 11.58
C SER A 315 -8.43 -14.30 11.11
N PHE A 316 -9.25 -13.70 10.24
CA PHE A 316 -10.31 -14.33 9.46
C PHE A 316 -10.15 -13.97 8.00
N TYR A 317 -10.85 -14.71 7.15
CA TYR A 317 -10.82 -14.54 5.70
C TYR A 317 -12.23 -14.43 5.17
N VAL A 318 -12.49 -13.44 4.32
CA VAL A 318 -13.80 -13.27 3.68
C VAL A 318 -13.59 -13.25 2.17
N ASN A 319 -14.26 -14.20 1.51
CA ASN A 319 -14.34 -14.29 0.07
C ASN A 319 -15.63 -13.58 -0.39
N TYR A 320 -15.50 -12.40 -1.01
CA TYR A 320 -16.63 -11.69 -1.59
C TYR A 320 -16.46 -11.52 -3.11
N GLU A 321 -17.52 -11.85 -3.86
CA GLU A 321 -17.61 -11.74 -5.32
C GLU A 321 -16.37 -12.24 -6.09
N ASN A 322 -15.75 -13.34 -5.66
CA ASN A 322 -14.70 -14.09 -6.40
C ASN A 322 -13.37 -13.35 -6.72
N TRP A 323 -13.27 -12.04 -6.47
CA TRP A 323 -12.10 -11.20 -6.77
C TRP A 323 -11.75 -10.22 -5.62
N LEU A 324 -12.64 -10.04 -4.62
CA LEU A 324 -12.42 -9.20 -3.44
C LEU A 324 -12.12 -10.08 -2.24
N LEU A 325 -10.87 -10.49 -2.13
CA LEU A 325 -10.36 -11.28 -1.00
C LEU A 325 -9.86 -10.31 0.06
N MET A 326 -10.28 -10.47 1.32
CA MET A 326 -9.77 -9.61 2.38
C MET A 326 -9.52 -10.39 3.66
N HIS A 327 -8.47 -9.96 4.34
CA HIS A 327 -8.10 -10.42 5.66
C HIS A 327 -8.77 -9.52 6.70
N VAL A 328 -9.39 -10.14 7.69
CA VAL A 328 -10.04 -9.44 8.79
C VAL A 328 -9.32 -9.79 10.07
N TYR A 329 -8.92 -8.78 10.82
CA TYR A 329 -8.21 -8.94 12.08
C TYR A 329 -9.07 -8.43 13.24
N ARG A 330 -9.38 -9.30 14.18
CA ARG A 330 -10.22 -8.99 15.34
C ARG A 330 -9.37 -8.49 16.49
N PHE A 331 -9.66 -7.31 17.01
CA PHE A 331 -8.98 -6.72 18.16
C PHE A 331 -9.90 -6.64 19.37
N ILE A 332 -9.29 -6.72 20.55
CA ILE A 332 -9.95 -6.52 21.84
C ILE A 332 -9.48 -5.17 22.39
N GLY A 333 -10.36 -4.16 22.38
CA GLY A 333 -10.12 -2.84 22.93
C GLY A 333 -11.06 -2.53 24.10
N LYS A 334 -11.63 -1.32 24.12
CA LYS A 334 -12.79 -1.00 24.98
C LYS A 334 -14.02 -1.79 24.56
N GLU A 335 -14.13 -2.10 23.28
CA GLU A 335 -15.04 -3.06 22.67
C GLU A 335 -14.26 -3.88 21.62
N ILE A 336 -14.89 -4.92 21.08
CA ILE A 336 -14.34 -5.64 19.94
C ILE A 336 -14.41 -4.75 18.69
N PHE A 337 -13.36 -4.75 17.88
CA PHE A 337 -13.39 -4.12 16.56
C PHE A 337 -12.61 -4.94 15.55
N TYR A 338 -12.93 -4.77 14.27
CA TYR A 338 -12.33 -5.51 13.17
C TYR A 338 -11.59 -4.57 12.24
N LEU A 339 -10.31 -4.82 12.00
CA LEU A 339 -9.53 -4.14 10.97
C LEU A 339 -9.54 -5.00 9.71
N VAL A 340 -9.96 -4.41 8.59
CA VAL A 340 -10.01 -5.08 7.29
C VAL A 340 -8.83 -4.61 6.45
N ILE A 341 -8.02 -5.56 5.99
CA ILE A 341 -6.90 -5.33 5.08
C ILE A 341 -7.22 -6.07 3.78
N GLY A 342 -7.16 -5.33 2.67
CA GLY A 342 -7.49 -5.90 1.37
C GLY A 342 -6.37 -6.72 0.75
N ASN A 343 -6.73 -7.62 -0.14
CA ASN A 343 -5.82 -8.16 -1.15
C ASN A 343 -5.69 -7.17 -2.33
N THR A 344 -4.62 -7.31 -3.11
CA THR A 344 -4.45 -6.71 -4.43
C THR A 344 -4.44 -5.19 -4.44
N CYS A 345 -3.27 -4.60 -4.17
CA CYS A 345 -3.07 -3.15 -4.12
C CYS A 345 -4.07 -2.48 -3.18
N ARG A 346 -4.26 -3.05 -1.98
CA ARG A 346 -5.19 -2.54 -0.97
C ARG A 346 -4.52 -2.59 0.38
N GLY A 347 -4.28 -1.41 0.95
CA GLY A 347 -3.82 -1.28 2.32
C GLY A 347 -4.93 -1.60 3.32
N LYS A 348 -4.89 -0.93 4.46
CA LYS A 348 -5.99 -0.96 5.44
C LYS A 348 -7.24 -0.31 4.81
N ILE A 349 -8.31 -1.08 4.63
CA ILE A 349 -9.53 -0.65 3.92
C ILE A 349 -10.48 0.09 4.85
N CYS A 350 -10.83 -0.56 5.96
CA CYS A 350 -11.78 -0.04 6.94
C CYS A 350 -11.56 -0.65 8.32
N ILE A 351 -12.19 -0.02 9.30
CA ILE A 351 -12.41 -0.56 10.62
C ILE A 351 -13.92 -0.68 10.87
N TYR A 352 -14.35 -1.80 11.44
CA TYR A 352 -15.74 -2.09 11.74
C TYR A 352 -15.96 -2.30 13.24
N PHE A 353 -17.00 -1.64 13.77
CA PHE A 353 -17.41 -1.69 15.17
C PHE A 353 -18.74 -2.46 15.28
N PRO A 354 -18.72 -3.73 15.71
CA PRO A 354 -19.88 -4.61 15.75
C PRO A 354 -20.98 -4.14 16.70
N GLU A 355 -20.62 -3.54 17.85
CA GLU A 355 -21.60 -3.08 18.85
C GLU A 355 -22.47 -1.93 18.34
N LYS A 356 -21.92 -1.11 17.43
CA LYS A 356 -22.57 0.10 16.91
C LYS A 356 -23.04 -0.03 15.46
N GLU A 357 -22.69 -1.14 14.80
CA GLU A 357 -22.88 -1.35 13.37
C GLU A 357 -22.31 -0.20 12.50
N ILE A 358 -21.08 0.25 12.83
CA ILE A 358 -20.39 1.35 12.13
C ILE A 358 -19.20 0.82 11.34
N ILE A 359 -19.10 1.24 10.08
CA ILE A 359 -17.97 0.98 9.19
C ILE A 359 -17.27 2.32 8.91
N ILE A 360 -16.00 2.43 9.28
CA ILE A 360 -15.17 3.61 8.97
C ILE A 360 -14.18 3.25 7.88
N LYS A 361 -14.31 3.87 6.71
CA LYS A 361 -13.43 3.69 5.55
C LYS A 361 -12.17 4.53 5.69
N PHE A 362 -11.05 3.94 5.29
CA PHE A 362 -9.75 4.62 5.18
C PHE A 362 -9.38 4.98 3.74
N SER A 363 -9.75 4.13 2.78
CA SER A 363 -9.32 4.25 1.37
C SER A 363 -10.29 5.09 0.52
N PRO A 364 -9.79 6.06 -0.27
CA PRO A 364 -10.62 7.01 -1.02
C PRO A 364 -11.23 6.47 -2.33
N ASN A 365 -10.79 5.30 -2.84
CA ASN A 365 -11.03 4.89 -4.24
C ASN A 365 -12.04 3.73 -4.45
N TRP A 366 -12.62 3.74 -5.66
CA TRP A 366 -13.65 2.90 -6.33
C TRP A 366 -13.61 1.36 -6.19
N LEU A 367 -12.61 0.76 -5.54
CA LEU A 367 -12.43 -0.70 -5.53
C LEU A 367 -13.19 -1.43 -4.40
N VAL A 368 -13.79 -0.71 -3.44
CA VAL A 368 -14.60 -1.29 -2.34
C VAL A 368 -15.72 -0.34 -1.83
N SER A 369 -15.92 0.86 -2.40
CA SER A 369 -16.74 1.89 -1.71
C SER A 369 -18.23 1.55 -1.62
N ASN A 370 -18.78 0.79 -2.58
CA ASN A 370 -20.22 0.59 -2.68
C ASN A 370 -20.69 -0.77 -2.13
N GLU A 371 -19.76 -1.60 -1.64
CA GLU A 371 -20.05 -3.00 -1.25
C GLU A 371 -19.38 -3.41 0.06
N ILE A 372 -18.89 -2.44 0.83
CA ILE A 372 -18.21 -2.70 2.09
C ILE A 372 -19.15 -3.29 3.14
N ASP A 373 -20.43 -2.93 3.07
CA ASP A 373 -21.53 -3.52 3.83
C ASP A 373 -21.73 -5.01 3.50
N LYS A 374 -21.74 -5.36 2.21
CA LYS A 374 -21.84 -6.76 1.74
C LYS A 374 -20.65 -7.58 2.21
N PHE A 375 -19.46 -7.00 2.21
CA PHE A 375 -18.27 -7.63 2.77
C PHE A 375 -18.41 -7.91 4.28
N ILE A 376 -18.89 -6.93 5.06
CA ILE A 376 -19.11 -7.12 6.49
C ILE A 376 -20.23 -8.15 6.75
N ASN A 377 -21.27 -8.22 5.92
CA ASN A 377 -22.23 -9.33 5.95
C ASN A 377 -21.51 -10.67 5.75
N GLY A 378 -20.58 -10.73 4.78
CA GLY A 378 -19.63 -11.82 4.55
C GLY A 378 -18.95 -12.34 5.81
N LEU A 379 -18.41 -11.40 6.60
CA LEU A 379 -17.81 -11.68 7.89
C LEU A 379 -18.85 -12.22 8.89
N LYS A 380 -19.99 -11.53 9.06
CA LYS A 380 -21.04 -11.89 10.02
C LYS A 380 -21.55 -13.31 9.78
N PHE A 381 -21.97 -13.64 8.56
CA PHE A 381 -22.50 -14.98 8.27
C PHE A 381 -21.43 -16.06 8.37
N SER A 382 -20.17 -15.78 8.02
CA SER A 382 -19.09 -16.77 8.11
C SER A 382 -18.77 -17.10 9.57
N LEU A 383 -18.71 -16.08 10.43
CA LEU A 383 -18.47 -16.25 11.85
C LEU A 383 -19.63 -16.97 12.56
N VAL A 384 -20.88 -16.55 12.30
CA VAL A 384 -22.07 -17.10 12.95
C VAL A 384 -22.34 -18.54 12.52
N SER A 385 -22.21 -18.86 11.24
CA SER A 385 -22.40 -20.22 10.71
C SER A 385 -21.31 -21.22 11.14
N SER A 386 -20.20 -20.72 11.69
CA SER A 386 -19.07 -21.51 12.22
C SER A 386 -18.80 -21.24 13.69
N TYR A 387 -19.85 -20.86 14.44
CA TYR A 387 -19.77 -20.37 15.81
C TYR A 387 -18.85 -21.19 16.72
N GLU A 388 -19.01 -22.51 16.78
CA GLU A 388 -18.22 -23.36 17.68
C GLU A 388 -16.72 -23.35 17.34
N LYS A 389 -16.38 -23.44 16.05
CA LYS A 389 -14.98 -23.36 15.59
C LYS A 389 -14.38 -21.98 15.84
N VAL A 390 -15.17 -20.93 15.61
CA VAL A 390 -14.76 -19.54 15.83
C VAL A 390 -14.56 -19.27 17.33
N LYS A 391 -15.49 -19.72 18.16
CA LYS A 391 -15.40 -19.67 19.62
C LYS A 391 -14.11 -20.34 20.09
N PHE A 392 -13.89 -21.59 19.68
CA PHE A 392 -12.66 -22.31 20.00
C PHE A 392 -11.43 -21.54 19.53
N TYR A 393 -11.41 -21.05 18.30
CA TYR A 393 -10.30 -20.29 17.71
C TYR A 393 -9.96 -18.99 18.45
N ILE A 394 -10.98 -18.25 18.90
CA ILE A 394 -10.83 -16.98 19.63
C ILE A 394 -10.42 -17.21 21.09
N GLU A 395 -10.99 -18.20 21.77
CA GLU A 395 -10.75 -18.44 23.19
C GLU A 395 -9.46 -19.21 23.48
N ASN A 396 -9.06 -20.11 22.58
CA ASN A 396 -7.89 -20.94 22.81
C ASN A 396 -6.61 -20.09 22.82
N GLN A 397 -5.71 -20.42 23.75
CA GLN A 397 -4.41 -19.77 23.93
C GLN A 397 -3.28 -20.52 23.21
N LEU A 398 -3.62 -21.47 22.33
CA LEU A 398 -2.59 -22.22 21.60
C LEU A 398 -1.89 -21.27 20.61
N PRO A 399 -0.55 -21.34 20.51
CA PRO A 399 0.18 -20.60 19.51
C PRO A 399 -0.39 -20.88 18.12
N LYS A 400 -0.69 -19.81 17.40
CA LYS A 400 -1.23 -19.90 16.04
C LYS A 400 -0.09 -20.02 15.06
N LYS A 401 -0.24 -20.89 14.05
CA LYS A 401 0.79 -21.03 13.02
C LYS A 401 0.62 -19.93 11.97
N LEU A 402 1.70 -19.23 11.66
CA LEU A 402 1.70 -18.16 10.66
C LEU A 402 1.62 -18.77 9.25
N VAL A 403 0.62 -18.36 8.48
CA VAL A 403 0.43 -18.82 7.10
C VAL A 403 0.29 -17.66 6.12
N CYS A 404 0.77 -17.86 4.90
CA CYS A 404 0.59 -16.92 3.80
C CYS A 404 -0.28 -17.53 2.71
N ASP A 405 -1.22 -16.78 2.15
CA ASP A 405 -2.05 -17.24 1.03
C ASP A 405 -1.58 -16.68 -0.33
N ILE A 406 -1.72 -17.49 -1.38
CA ILE A 406 -1.33 -17.21 -2.77
C ILE A 406 -2.21 -18.02 -3.73
N GLY A 407 -2.40 -17.58 -4.97
CA GLY A 407 -3.10 -18.33 -6.00
C GLY A 407 -4.62 -18.17 -5.94
N PHE A 408 -5.12 -17.08 -5.35
CA PHE A 408 -6.57 -16.81 -5.28
C PHE A 408 -7.02 -15.68 -6.23
N ASN A 409 -6.09 -14.86 -6.73
CA ASN A 409 -6.34 -13.85 -7.76
C ASN A 409 -6.60 -14.47 -9.14
N LYS A 410 -7.72 -14.11 -9.79
CA LYS A 410 -8.05 -14.55 -11.17
C LYS A 410 -7.25 -13.80 -12.24
N ASN A 411 -6.80 -12.60 -11.90
CA ASN A 411 -6.06 -11.74 -12.81
C ASN A 411 -4.57 -12.03 -12.67
N PHE A 412 -3.95 -12.49 -13.76
CA PHE A 412 -2.53 -12.82 -13.81
C PHE A 412 -1.63 -11.65 -13.37
N GLY A 413 -1.96 -10.41 -13.77
CA GLY A 413 -1.20 -9.23 -13.37
C GLY A 413 -1.26 -8.99 -11.87
N HIS A 414 -2.42 -9.17 -11.24
CA HIS A 414 -2.55 -9.03 -9.78
C HIS A 414 -1.86 -10.15 -9.03
N TYR A 415 -1.91 -11.39 -9.52
CA TYR A 415 -1.13 -12.50 -8.97
C TYR A 415 0.39 -12.21 -9.03
N TYR A 416 0.90 -11.78 -10.18
CA TYR A 416 2.32 -11.44 -10.35
C TYR A 416 2.75 -10.24 -9.50
N TRP A 417 1.93 -9.18 -9.51
CA TRP A 417 2.27 -7.90 -8.88
C TRP A 417 1.97 -7.83 -7.39
N ASN A 418 1.15 -8.71 -6.83
CA ASN A 418 0.88 -8.68 -5.38
C ASN A 418 1.44 -9.91 -4.71
N GLU A 419 1.08 -11.10 -5.20
CA GLU A 419 1.37 -12.33 -4.47
C GLU A 419 2.83 -12.76 -4.67
N LEU A 420 3.32 -12.84 -5.92
CA LEU A 420 4.71 -13.24 -6.16
C LEU A 420 5.72 -12.16 -5.73
N SER A 421 5.42 -10.89 -5.99
CA SER A 421 6.25 -9.78 -5.51
C SER A 421 6.32 -9.75 -3.97
N GLY A 422 5.22 -10.06 -3.28
CA GLY A 422 5.17 -10.20 -1.83
C GLY A 422 6.06 -11.32 -1.30
N ILE A 423 6.07 -12.49 -1.96
CA ILE A 423 6.98 -13.59 -1.60
C ILE A 423 8.44 -13.18 -1.82
N LEU A 424 8.76 -12.51 -2.93
CA LEU A 424 10.10 -11.98 -3.16
C LEU A 424 10.48 -10.92 -2.11
N TYR A 425 9.54 -10.09 -1.66
CA TYR A 425 9.77 -9.12 -0.57
C TYR A 425 10.13 -9.82 0.74
N LEU A 426 9.44 -10.92 1.08
CA LEU A 426 9.77 -11.72 2.26
C LEU A 426 11.17 -12.32 2.17
N GLN A 427 11.53 -12.85 1.00
CA GLN A 427 12.86 -13.39 0.75
C GLN A 427 13.93 -12.30 0.84
N SER A 428 13.70 -11.15 0.20
CA SER A 428 14.64 -10.01 0.16
C SER A 428 14.92 -9.43 1.55
N ASN A 429 14.03 -9.68 2.51
CA ASN A 429 14.15 -9.27 3.89
C ASN A 429 14.57 -10.40 4.85
N ASP A 430 14.93 -11.58 4.35
CA ASP A 430 15.31 -12.76 5.12
C ASP A 430 14.23 -13.20 6.15
N ILE A 431 12.95 -13.02 5.79
CA ILE A 431 11.80 -13.36 6.66
C ILE A 431 10.85 -14.39 6.05
N LEU A 432 11.14 -14.88 4.84
CA LEU A 432 10.36 -15.93 4.16
C LEU A 432 10.26 -17.22 5.01
N GLU A 433 11.34 -17.59 5.70
CA GLU A 433 11.38 -18.80 6.52
C GLU A 433 10.42 -18.77 7.72
N LYS A 434 10.01 -17.58 8.17
CA LYS A 434 9.05 -17.39 9.25
C LYS A 434 7.65 -17.85 8.86
N ILE A 435 7.32 -17.88 7.56
CA ILE A 435 6.07 -18.47 7.07
C ILE A 435 6.11 -19.98 7.30
N GLN A 436 5.15 -20.50 8.06
CA GLN A 436 5.10 -21.93 8.42
C GLN A 436 4.35 -22.75 7.38
N LYS A 437 3.33 -22.18 6.73
CA LYS A 437 2.62 -22.79 5.59
C LYS A 437 2.21 -21.76 4.55
N PHE A 438 2.13 -22.20 3.31
CA PHE A 438 1.50 -21.49 2.20
C PHE A 438 0.16 -22.14 1.87
N LEU A 439 -0.93 -21.38 1.98
CA LEU A 439 -2.24 -21.79 1.49
C LEU A 439 -2.32 -21.43 0.01
N VAL A 440 -2.30 -22.42 -0.87
CA VAL A 440 -2.21 -22.20 -2.33
C VAL A 440 -3.55 -22.48 -2.98
N GLY A 441 -4.17 -21.45 -3.55
CA GLY A 441 -5.43 -21.54 -4.26
C GLY A 441 -5.32 -22.12 -5.67
N PRO A 442 -6.46 -22.39 -6.32
CA PRO A 442 -6.52 -23.06 -7.62
C PRO A 442 -6.09 -22.17 -8.81
N LYS A 443 -5.68 -20.92 -8.57
CA LYS A 443 -5.25 -19.95 -9.59
C LYS A 443 -3.77 -19.61 -9.45
N ASP A 444 -2.98 -20.54 -8.94
CA ASP A 444 -1.53 -20.46 -8.97
C ASP A 444 -1.02 -20.68 -10.40
N PHE A 445 -0.57 -19.60 -11.05
CA PHE A 445 -0.20 -19.62 -12.48
C PHE A 445 1.14 -20.27 -12.78
N PHE A 446 2.05 -20.33 -11.81
CA PHE A 446 3.41 -20.83 -12.04
C PHE A 446 3.82 -21.94 -11.09
N ASN A 447 2.94 -22.43 -10.22
CA ASN A 447 3.31 -23.26 -9.07
C ASN A 447 4.34 -22.52 -8.20
N VAL A 448 3.93 -22.05 -7.03
CA VAL A 448 4.77 -21.18 -6.19
C VAL A 448 6.18 -21.76 -5.93
N GLU A 449 6.32 -23.08 -5.74
CA GLU A 449 7.63 -23.75 -5.57
C GLU A 449 8.51 -23.73 -6.83
N GLY A 450 7.90 -23.56 -8.00
CA GLY A 450 8.60 -23.44 -9.27
C GLY A 450 9.32 -22.11 -9.42
N VAL A 451 8.71 -21.02 -8.93
CA VAL A 451 9.28 -19.66 -8.94
C VAL A 451 10.18 -19.44 -7.72
N PHE A 452 9.83 -20.05 -6.59
CA PHE A 452 10.53 -19.97 -5.30
C PHE A 452 10.89 -21.39 -4.80
N PRO A 453 11.91 -22.05 -5.39
CA PRO A 453 12.33 -23.40 -5.01
C PRO A 453 12.83 -23.54 -3.56
N GLU A 454 13.14 -22.42 -2.92
CA GLU A 454 13.44 -22.32 -1.49
C GLU A 454 12.23 -22.57 -0.59
N ILE A 455 11.00 -22.57 -1.12
CA ILE A 455 9.80 -22.95 -0.36
C ILE A 455 9.67 -24.47 -0.42
N PRO A 456 9.86 -25.19 0.70
CA PRO A 456 9.73 -26.64 0.71
C PRO A 456 8.30 -27.09 0.40
N SER A 457 8.14 -28.17 -0.37
CA SER A 457 6.81 -28.68 -0.74
C SER A 457 5.96 -29.05 0.48
N ASP A 458 6.55 -29.46 1.60
CA ASP A 458 5.81 -29.74 2.83
C ASP A 458 5.23 -28.46 3.47
N LYS A 459 5.74 -27.27 3.15
CA LYS A 459 5.12 -26.00 3.55
C LYS A 459 3.88 -25.65 2.74
N ILE A 460 3.62 -26.31 1.61
CA ILE A 460 2.53 -25.98 0.70
C ILE A 460 1.28 -26.79 1.03
N THR A 461 0.16 -26.11 1.20
CA THR A 461 -1.17 -26.70 1.36
C THR A 461 -2.06 -26.19 0.23
N LYS A 462 -2.30 -27.04 -0.77
CA LYS A 462 -3.17 -26.70 -1.92
C LYS A 462 -4.64 -26.80 -1.51
N LEU A 463 -5.41 -25.77 -1.81
CA LEU A 463 -6.86 -25.71 -1.58
C LEU A 463 -7.60 -25.85 -2.91
N ALA A 464 -8.72 -26.54 -2.92
CA ALA A 464 -9.47 -26.78 -4.16
C ALA A 464 -10.22 -25.51 -4.62
N ASN A 465 -10.61 -24.66 -3.68
CA ASN A 465 -11.36 -23.43 -3.94
C ASN A 465 -11.11 -22.39 -2.84
N THR A 466 -11.56 -21.16 -3.07
CA THR A 466 -11.39 -20.05 -2.13
C THR A 466 -12.22 -20.22 -0.84
N ASP A 467 -13.34 -20.96 -0.87
CA ASP A 467 -14.24 -21.08 0.28
C ASP A 467 -13.65 -21.97 1.39
N GLU A 468 -12.66 -22.80 1.07
CA GLU A 468 -11.93 -23.63 2.03
C GLU A 468 -11.00 -22.83 2.96
N VAL A 469 -10.59 -21.62 2.57
CA VAL A 469 -9.59 -20.82 3.31
C VAL A 469 -10.06 -20.55 4.74
N PHE A 470 -11.31 -20.10 4.90
CA PHE A 470 -11.86 -19.76 6.21
C PHE A 470 -11.88 -20.96 7.16
N GLN A 471 -12.38 -22.12 6.70
CA GLN A 471 -12.42 -23.34 7.51
C GLN A 471 -11.00 -23.86 7.79
N THR A 472 -10.11 -23.82 6.81
CA THR A 472 -8.71 -24.24 6.95
C THR A 472 -8.00 -23.46 8.04
N ILE A 473 -8.23 -22.14 8.11
CA ILE A 473 -7.67 -21.27 9.15
C ILE A 473 -8.12 -21.72 10.54
N LEU A 474 -9.43 -21.95 10.71
CA LEU A 474 -10.01 -22.33 12.01
C LEU A 474 -9.55 -23.73 12.43
N ASP A 475 -9.65 -24.71 11.52
CA ASP A 475 -9.37 -26.13 11.81
C ASP A 475 -7.91 -26.39 12.19
N ASN A 476 -6.99 -25.54 11.70
CA ASN A 476 -5.55 -25.69 11.96
C ASN A 476 -4.99 -24.65 12.92
N ASN A 477 -5.84 -23.79 13.50
CA ASN A 477 -5.44 -22.69 14.38
C ASN A 477 -4.37 -21.79 13.73
N TYR A 478 -4.62 -21.33 12.51
CA TYR A 478 -3.69 -20.50 11.74
C TYR A 478 -3.90 -19.01 11.98
N PHE A 479 -2.82 -18.24 11.86
CA PHE A 479 -2.84 -16.80 11.70
C PHE A 479 -2.43 -16.47 10.27
N ALA A 480 -3.39 -16.05 9.46
CA ALA A 480 -3.22 -15.82 8.03
C ALA A 480 -2.87 -14.37 7.73
N VAL A 481 -1.77 -14.19 7.01
CA VAL A 481 -1.30 -12.90 6.50
C VAL A 481 -1.19 -12.98 4.99
N GLN A 482 -1.41 -11.86 4.30
CA GLN A 482 -1.02 -11.73 2.92
C GLN A 482 0.00 -10.59 2.79
N VAL A 483 1.09 -10.88 2.10
CA VAL A 483 2.18 -9.93 1.88
C VAL A 483 2.14 -9.55 0.41
N ASN A 484 2.24 -8.26 0.12
CA ASN A 484 2.44 -7.78 -1.23
C ASN A 484 3.72 -6.94 -1.32
N ASP A 485 4.23 -6.76 -2.53
CA ASP A 485 5.14 -5.68 -2.86
C ASP A 485 4.55 -4.94 -4.05
N LEU A 486 4.42 -3.63 -3.94
CA LEU A 486 3.89 -2.80 -5.02
C LEU A 486 4.96 -2.43 -6.05
N PHE A 487 6.19 -2.91 -5.87
CA PHE A 487 7.31 -2.70 -6.77
C PHE A 487 7.83 -4.02 -7.37
N LEU A 488 7.90 -4.08 -8.70
CA LEU A 488 8.35 -5.25 -9.45
C LEU A 488 9.85 -5.20 -9.69
N ARG A 489 10.61 -6.05 -9.01
CA ARG A 489 12.06 -6.18 -9.21
C ARG A 489 12.39 -7.02 -10.46
N GLN A 490 13.54 -6.74 -11.08
CA GLN A 490 14.01 -7.52 -12.23
C GLN A 490 14.22 -9.00 -11.85
N GLU A 491 14.67 -9.26 -10.61
CA GLU A 491 14.85 -10.61 -10.07
C GLU A 491 13.57 -11.46 -10.17
N LEU A 492 12.38 -10.88 -9.96
CA LEU A 492 11.12 -11.62 -10.07
C LEU A 492 10.85 -12.05 -11.52
N ALA A 493 11.09 -11.15 -12.47
CA ALA A 493 10.92 -11.44 -13.89
C ALA A 493 11.88 -12.56 -14.32
N ASP A 494 13.14 -12.50 -13.87
CA ASP A 494 14.14 -13.52 -14.17
C ASP A 494 13.73 -14.89 -13.64
N ARG A 495 13.22 -14.97 -12.40
CA ARG A 495 12.72 -16.24 -11.82
C ARG A 495 11.56 -16.82 -12.61
N VAL A 496 10.58 -16.00 -12.98
CA VAL A 496 9.44 -16.45 -13.78
C VAL A 496 9.87 -16.90 -15.17
N ILE A 497 10.81 -16.21 -15.81
CA ILE A 497 11.38 -16.60 -17.11
C ILE A 497 12.15 -17.93 -16.97
N GLN A 498 12.98 -18.10 -15.95
CA GLN A 498 13.75 -19.33 -15.71
C GLN A 498 12.83 -20.54 -15.47
N TYR A 499 11.83 -20.39 -14.61
CA TYR A 499 10.81 -21.42 -14.40
C TYR A 499 10.10 -21.78 -15.70
N SER A 500 9.67 -20.75 -16.44
CA SER A 500 8.94 -20.94 -17.69
C SER A 500 9.78 -21.63 -18.75
N LEU A 501 11.08 -21.33 -18.82
CA LEU A 501 12.01 -21.95 -19.75
C LEU A 501 12.22 -23.43 -19.41
N LYS A 502 12.38 -23.75 -18.12
CA LYS A 502 12.48 -25.12 -17.65
C LYS A 502 11.24 -25.93 -18.05
N LYS A 503 10.03 -25.39 -17.86
CA LYS A 503 8.79 -26.04 -18.31
C LYS A 503 8.74 -26.21 -19.82
N CYS A 504 9.12 -25.19 -20.59
CA CYS A 504 9.14 -25.26 -22.05
C CYS A 504 10.18 -26.24 -22.59
N SER A 505 11.23 -26.60 -21.83
CA SER A 505 12.25 -27.57 -22.27
C SER A 505 11.68 -28.98 -22.50
N GLU A 506 10.51 -29.28 -21.91
CA GLU A 506 9.75 -30.51 -22.14
C GLU A 506 8.97 -30.48 -23.48
N ASN A 507 8.92 -29.34 -24.18
CA ASN A 507 8.27 -29.14 -25.47
C ASN A 507 9.23 -28.56 -26.53
N PRO A 508 10.11 -29.39 -27.13
CA PRO A 508 11.11 -28.94 -28.10
C PRO A 508 10.52 -28.26 -29.35
N ASP A 509 9.32 -28.69 -29.78
CA ASP A 509 8.65 -28.12 -30.95
C ASP A 509 8.22 -26.67 -30.72
N PHE A 510 7.74 -26.37 -29.52
CA PHE A 510 7.44 -25.00 -29.10
C PHE A 510 8.71 -24.14 -29.07
N LEU A 511 9.81 -24.64 -28.50
CA LEU A 511 11.08 -23.89 -28.50
C LEU A 511 11.60 -23.66 -29.91
N ALA A 512 11.47 -24.64 -30.81
CA ALA A 512 11.82 -24.48 -32.21
C ALA A 512 10.92 -23.44 -32.92
N GLU A 513 9.65 -23.32 -32.54
CA GLU A 513 8.74 -22.26 -33.00
C GLU A 513 9.24 -20.87 -32.58
N VAL A 514 9.61 -20.71 -31.31
CA VAL A 514 10.17 -19.46 -30.77
C VAL A 514 11.48 -19.09 -31.49
N GLU A 515 12.38 -20.06 -31.72
CA GLU A 515 13.62 -19.82 -32.45
C GLU A 515 13.40 -19.49 -33.93
N ARG A 516 12.35 -20.00 -34.56
CA ARG A 516 11.93 -19.54 -35.90
C ARG A 516 11.44 -18.10 -35.86
N ALA A 517 10.60 -17.75 -34.88
CA ALA A 517 10.06 -16.40 -34.74
C ALA A 517 11.16 -15.35 -34.54
N LYS A 518 12.19 -15.66 -33.74
CA LYS A 518 13.34 -14.79 -33.47
C LYS A 518 14.17 -14.42 -34.70
N LYS A 519 14.02 -15.12 -35.83
CA LYS A 519 14.71 -14.78 -37.10
C LYS A 519 14.08 -13.59 -37.82
N HIS A 520 12.89 -13.17 -37.40
CA HIS A 520 12.21 -11.99 -37.93
C HIS A 520 12.67 -10.73 -37.22
N PHE A 521 12.78 -9.63 -37.97
CA PHE A 521 12.98 -8.29 -37.41
C PHE A 521 12.23 -7.24 -38.25
N PRO A 522 11.34 -6.45 -37.63
CA PRO A 522 10.92 -6.56 -36.24
C PRO A 522 10.00 -7.80 -36.03
N LEU A 523 10.09 -8.43 -34.86
CA LEU A 523 9.10 -9.37 -34.35
C LEU A 523 8.09 -8.61 -33.48
N LEU A 524 6.94 -8.25 -34.08
CA LEU A 524 5.89 -7.43 -33.47
C LEU A 524 4.82 -8.30 -32.80
N CYS A 525 4.60 -8.10 -31.51
CA CYS A 525 3.42 -8.62 -30.82
C CYS A 525 2.23 -7.68 -30.99
N ILE A 526 1.07 -8.21 -31.38
CA ILE A 526 -0.20 -7.47 -31.40
C ILE A 526 -1.16 -8.16 -30.44
N GLN A 527 -1.55 -7.46 -29.38
CA GLN A 527 -2.57 -7.97 -28.47
C GLN A 527 -3.97 -7.71 -29.00
N ILE A 528 -4.78 -8.78 -29.07
CA ILE A 528 -6.18 -8.71 -29.46
C ILE A 528 -7.08 -8.97 -28.25
N ARG A 529 -8.31 -8.44 -28.30
CA ARG A 529 -9.33 -8.66 -27.27
C ARG A 529 -10.68 -9.03 -27.88
N SER A 530 -11.42 -9.89 -27.19
CA SER A 530 -12.84 -10.17 -27.47
C SER A 530 -13.81 -9.29 -26.67
N SER A 531 -13.34 -8.61 -25.62
CA SER A 531 -14.12 -7.70 -24.79
C SER A 531 -13.39 -6.37 -24.58
N ARG A 532 -14.12 -5.27 -24.36
CA ARG A 532 -13.58 -3.89 -24.27
C ARG A 532 -12.87 -3.54 -25.58
N THR A 533 -13.62 -3.70 -26.67
CA THR A 533 -13.04 -3.85 -27.99
C THR A 533 -12.73 -2.52 -28.62
N TRP A 534 -11.55 -2.50 -29.22
CA TRP A 534 -11.27 -1.53 -30.25
C TRP A 534 -12.10 -1.86 -31.50
N VAL A 535 -13.00 -0.95 -31.88
CA VAL A 535 -14.01 -1.19 -32.92
C VAL A 535 -13.39 -1.63 -34.24
N SER A 536 -12.36 -0.92 -34.72
CA SER A 536 -11.68 -1.24 -35.99
C SER A 536 -10.53 -2.24 -35.86
N GLN A 537 -10.38 -2.95 -34.73
CA GLN A 537 -9.27 -3.87 -34.45
C GLN A 537 -8.97 -4.86 -35.59
N VAL A 538 -9.99 -5.37 -36.30
CA VAL A 538 -9.76 -6.31 -37.41
C VAL A 538 -9.13 -5.60 -38.61
N GLU A 539 -9.85 -4.65 -39.19
CA GLU A 539 -9.45 -3.97 -40.43
C GLU A 539 -8.14 -3.22 -40.23
N GLY A 540 -8.02 -2.47 -39.15
CA GLY A 540 -6.86 -1.63 -38.99
C GLY A 540 -5.61 -2.42 -38.59
N ASN A 541 -5.70 -3.57 -37.88
CA ASN A 541 -4.51 -4.39 -37.63
C ASN A 541 -4.03 -4.99 -38.95
N ALA A 542 -4.95 -5.47 -39.79
CA ALA A 542 -4.61 -5.97 -41.12
C ALA A 542 -3.93 -4.88 -41.96
N ASN A 543 -4.44 -3.65 -41.95
CA ASN A 543 -3.87 -2.53 -42.70
C ASN A 543 -2.52 -2.06 -42.13
N LEU A 544 -2.39 -2.03 -40.79
CA LEU A 544 -1.13 -1.75 -40.10
C LEU A 544 -0.05 -2.77 -40.49
N ILE A 545 -0.37 -4.06 -40.42
CA ILE A 545 0.53 -5.16 -40.78
C ILE A 545 0.99 -5.04 -42.24
N LYS A 546 0.08 -4.82 -43.20
CA LYS A 546 0.43 -4.61 -44.62
C LYS A 546 1.41 -3.46 -44.79
N LYS A 547 1.15 -2.34 -44.12
CA LYS A 547 1.97 -1.13 -44.24
C LYS A 547 3.35 -1.33 -43.63
N LEU A 548 3.44 -2.00 -42.49
CA LEU A 548 4.71 -2.34 -41.86
C LEU A 548 5.51 -3.34 -42.69
N ALA A 549 4.87 -4.36 -43.28
CA ALA A 549 5.55 -5.35 -44.12
C ALA A 549 6.15 -4.73 -45.39
N ALA A 550 5.53 -3.69 -45.93
CA ALA A 550 6.08 -2.94 -47.06
C ALA A 550 7.36 -2.17 -46.70
N GLU A 551 7.52 -1.75 -45.45
CA GLU A 551 8.71 -1.03 -44.96
C GLU A 551 9.77 -1.96 -44.36
N PHE A 552 9.34 -3.06 -43.73
CA PHE A 552 10.18 -4.04 -43.07
C PHE A 552 9.93 -5.44 -43.66
N PRO A 553 10.68 -5.84 -44.71
CA PRO A 553 10.41 -7.09 -45.45
C PRO A 553 10.53 -8.38 -44.62
N ASN A 554 11.27 -8.34 -43.51
CA ASN A 554 11.43 -9.47 -42.58
C ASN A 554 10.54 -9.36 -41.33
N LEU A 555 9.43 -8.62 -41.41
CA LEU A 555 8.44 -8.50 -40.34
C LEU A 555 7.88 -9.89 -39.96
N GLY A 556 7.90 -10.19 -38.67
CA GLY A 556 7.15 -11.29 -38.06
C GLY A 556 6.07 -10.73 -37.15
N VAL A 557 4.88 -11.35 -37.15
CA VAL A 557 3.76 -10.91 -36.31
C VAL A 557 3.36 -12.02 -35.34
N VAL A 558 3.24 -11.68 -34.06
CA VAL A 558 2.73 -12.58 -33.02
C VAL A 558 1.40 -12.05 -32.51
N PHE A 559 0.32 -12.82 -32.64
CA PHE A 559 -0.97 -12.46 -32.05
C PHE A 559 -1.06 -12.99 -30.62
N ASP A 560 -1.31 -12.07 -29.67
CA ASP A 560 -1.44 -12.38 -28.26
C ASP A 560 -2.85 -12.06 -27.73
N GLY A 561 -3.31 -12.85 -26.77
CA GLY A 561 -4.67 -12.78 -26.23
C GLY A 561 -4.78 -13.59 -24.94
N TRP A 562 -5.87 -14.31 -24.74
CA TRP A 562 -6.13 -15.10 -23.55
C TRP A 562 -5.20 -16.30 -23.48
N GLY A 563 -4.61 -16.52 -22.31
CA GLY A 563 -3.74 -17.66 -22.05
C GLY A 563 -4.53 -18.83 -21.47
N ARG A 564 -4.02 -20.05 -21.68
CA ARG A 564 -4.57 -21.26 -21.06
C ARG A 564 -3.94 -21.46 -19.68
N ARG A 565 -4.76 -21.90 -18.72
CA ARG A 565 -4.30 -22.32 -17.39
C ARG A 565 -3.93 -23.81 -17.42
N GLU A 566 -3.06 -24.24 -16.51
CA GLU A 566 -2.73 -25.67 -16.37
C GLU A 566 -3.93 -26.50 -15.86
N VAL A 567 -4.90 -25.84 -15.22
CA VAL A 567 -6.17 -26.43 -14.79
C VAL A 567 -7.28 -25.99 -15.74
N GLU A 568 -8.23 -26.88 -16.03
CA GLU A 568 -9.36 -26.62 -16.92
C GLU A 568 -10.19 -25.40 -16.47
N ASP A 569 -10.55 -24.55 -17.44
CA ASP A 569 -11.28 -23.32 -17.21
C ASP A 569 -12.16 -22.96 -18.40
N ALA A 570 -13.47 -23.22 -18.27
CA ALA A 570 -14.44 -22.97 -19.32
C ALA A 570 -14.48 -21.50 -19.79
N LEU A 571 -14.25 -20.53 -18.88
CA LEU A 571 -14.19 -19.13 -19.26
C LEU A 571 -12.98 -18.87 -20.16
N SER A 572 -11.80 -19.41 -19.78
CA SER A 572 -10.59 -19.26 -20.58
C SER A 572 -10.75 -19.86 -21.96
N GLU A 573 -11.32 -21.07 -22.08
CA GLU A 573 -11.54 -21.71 -23.39
C GLU A 573 -12.52 -20.91 -24.26
N SER A 574 -13.58 -20.34 -23.67
CA SER A 574 -14.52 -19.48 -24.37
C SER A 574 -13.82 -18.21 -24.91
N MET A 575 -13.02 -17.54 -24.08
CA MET A 575 -12.28 -16.34 -24.48
C MET A 575 -11.23 -16.66 -25.56
N ILE A 576 -10.50 -17.78 -25.42
CA ILE A 576 -9.53 -18.26 -26.40
C ILE A 576 -10.21 -18.45 -27.78
N ALA A 577 -11.38 -19.10 -27.83
CA ALA A 577 -12.10 -19.32 -29.07
C ALA A 577 -12.53 -18.01 -29.74
N GLN A 578 -13.06 -17.06 -28.97
CA GLN A 578 -13.48 -15.75 -29.47
C GLN A 578 -12.29 -14.97 -30.05
N GLU A 579 -11.16 -14.95 -29.35
CA GLU A 579 -9.98 -14.21 -29.80
C GLU A 579 -9.30 -14.89 -31.00
N LYS A 580 -9.27 -16.23 -31.06
CA LYS A 580 -8.82 -16.94 -32.28
C LYS A 580 -9.65 -16.56 -33.50
N ALA A 581 -10.98 -16.46 -33.36
CA ALA A 581 -11.85 -16.03 -34.46
C ALA A 581 -11.55 -14.59 -34.93
N VAL A 582 -11.15 -13.70 -34.01
CA VAL A 582 -10.70 -12.34 -34.36
C VAL A 582 -9.36 -12.38 -35.09
N MET A 583 -8.39 -13.16 -34.59
CA MET A 583 -7.09 -13.37 -35.22
C MET A 583 -7.24 -13.87 -36.66
N GLU A 584 -8.06 -14.89 -36.89
CA GLU A 584 -8.30 -15.47 -38.22
C GLU A 584 -8.87 -14.43 -39.19
N LYS A 585 -9.77 -13.57 -38.74
CA LYS A 585 -10.30 -12.46 -39.55
C LYS A 585 -9.22 -11.44 -39.93
N ILE A 586 -8.28 -11.16 -39.02
CA ILE A 586 -7.14 -10.28 -39.31
C ILE A 586 -6.24 -10.95 -40.35
N ILE A 587 -5.83 -12.20 -40.12
CA ILE A 587 -4.94 -12.96 -41.01
C ILE A 587 -5.54 -13.05 -42.42
N ALA A 588 -6.84 -13.34 -42.55
CA ALA A 588 -7.54 -13.42 -43.83
C ALA A 588 -7.49 -12.11 -44.63
N GLN A 589 -7.31 -10.97 -43.96
CA GLN A 589 -7.18 -9.66 -44.58
C GLN A 589 -5.71 -9.23 -44.78
N THR A 590 -4.73 -10.02 -44.36
CA THR A 590 -3.28 -9.75 -44.55
C THR A 590 -2.71 -10.43 -45.80
N GLN A 591 -1.48 -10.07 -46.20
CA GLN A 591 -0.81 -10.71 -47.34
C GLN A 591 -0.30 -12.12 -46.98
N PRO A 592 -0.38 -13.10 -47.90
CA PRO A 592 -0.04 -14.50 -47.61
C PRO A 592 1.43 -14.76 -47.26
N ASN A 593 2.33 -13.81 -47.53
CA ASN A 593 3.78 -13.98 -47.33
C ASN A 593 4.27 -13.46 -45.96
N ILE A 594 3.41 -12.89 -45.12
CA ILE A 594 3.80 -12.37 -43.80
C ILE A 594 3.76 -13.52 -42.81
N MET A 595 4.88 -13.81 -42.15
CA MET A 595 4.93 -14.88 -41.16
C MET A 595 4.17 -14.48 -39.90
N THR A 596 3.26 -15.35 -39.46
CA THR A 596 2.41 -15.13 -38.28
C THR A 596 2.57 -16.26 -37.27
N TYR A 597 2.55 -15.89 -35.99
CA TYR A 597 2.59 -16.77 -34.83
C TYR A 597 1.48 -16.38 -33.86
N TYR A 598 1.19 -17.22 -32.86
CA TYR A 598 0.19 -16.88 -31.86
C TYR A 598 0.49 -17.50 -30.49
N THR A 599 0.20 -16.72 -29.45
CA THR A 599 0.25 -17.14 -28.04
C THR A 599 -1.14 -17.35 -27.45
N ILE A 600 -2.20 -17.15 -28.24
CA ILE A 600 -3.60 -17.34 -27.83
C ILE A 600 -3.85 -18.83 -27.54
N GLY A 601 -4.27 -19.11 -26.31
CA GLY A 601 -4.51 -20.47 -25.82
C GLY A 601 -3.25 -21.30 -25.54
N LYS A 602 -2.06 -20.71 -25.61
CA LYS A 602 -0.83 -21.31 -25.07
C LYS A 602 -0.84 -21.23 -23.54
N LEU A 603 -0.13 -22.13 -22.87
CA LEU A 603 0.00 -22.11 -21.42
C LEU A 603 0.77 -20.86 -20.97
N MET A 604 0.50 -20.36 -19.77
CA MET A 604 1.09 -19.09 -19.31
C MET A 604 2.62 -19.07 -19.32
N TYR A 605 3.28 -20.19 -19.00
CA TYR A 605 4.74 -20.29 -19.10
C TYR A 605 5.24 -20.25 -20.55
N GLU A 606 4.52 -20.83 -21.51
CA GLU A 606 4.84 -20.73 -22.94
C GLU A 606 4.71 -19.27 -23.40
N LYS A 607 3.64 -18.60 -22.97
CA LYS A 607 3.43 -17.18 -23.27
C LYS A 607 4.57 -16.30 -22.76
N VAL A 608 5.04 -16.54 -21.53
CA VAL A 608 6.19 -15.81 -20.98
C VAL A 608 7.41 -15.96 -21.88
N ILE A 609 7.74 -17.18 -22.32
CA ILE A 609 8.91 -17.43 -23.16
C ILE A 609 8.78 -16.80 -24.54
N PHE A 610 7.65 -16.97 -25.22
CA PHE A 610 7.44 -16.38 -26.54
C PHE A 610 7.44 -14.84 -26.46
N LEU A 611 6.71 -14.26 -25.51
CA LEU A 611 6.60 -12.81 -25.40
C LEU A 611 7.88 -12.17 -24.87
N ASN A 612 8.76 -12.92 -24.21
CA ASN A 612 10.12 -12.46 -23.91
C ASN A 612 11.01 -12.42 -25.17
N SER A 613 10.65 -13.12 -26.25
CA SER A 613 11.43 -13.15 -27.49
C SER A 613 11.02 -12.08 -28.51
N ILE A 614 9.96 -11.31 -28.29
CA ILE A 614 9.51 -10.24 -29.21
C ILE A 614 10.40 -8.99 -29.12
N ASP A 615 10.42 -8.19 -30.18
CA ASP A 615 11.15 -6.91 -30.22
C ASP A 615 10.34 -5.78 -29.61
N LEU A 616 9.04 -5.75 -29.91
CA LEU A 616 8.12 -4.71 -29.48
C LEU A 616 6.68 -5.22 -29.47
N TYR A 617 5.79 -4.46 -28.83
CA TYR A 617 4.37 -4.77 -28.78
C TYR A 617 3.47 -3.57 -29.15
N LEU A 618 2.27 -3.90 -29.61
CA LEU A 618 1.08 -3.05 -29.65
C LEU A 618 0.04 -3.67 -28.71
N ALA A 619 -0.41 -2.92 -27.71
CA ALA A 619 -1.36 -3.44 -26.74
C ALA A 619 -2.41 -2.41 -26.28
N PRO A 620 -3.64 -2.86 -26.02
CA PRO A 620 -4.58 -2.08 -25.23
C PRO A 620 -4.16 -2.07 -23.75
N CYS A 621 -4.44 -0.98 -23.04
CA CYS A 621 -4.23 -0.87 -21.60
C CYS A 621 -5.01 -1.97 -20.85
N GLY A 622 -4.32 -2.78 -20.05
CA GLY A 622 -4.92 -3.87 -19.28
C GLY A 622 -3.92 -4.90 -18.77
N SER A 623 -4.43 -6.02 -18.23
CA SER A 623 -3.61 -7.08 -17.61
C SER A 623 -2.64 -7.78 -18.57
N GLY A 624 -2.87 -7.70 -19.88
CA GLY A 624 -1.95 -8.20 -20.90
C GLY A 624 -0.56 -7.55 -20.87
N LEU A 625 -0.41 -6.39 -20.22
CA LEU A 625 0.89 -5.76 -20.01
C LEU A 625 1.81 -6.56 -19.11
N THR A 626 1.28 -7.47 -18.30
CA THR A 626 2.10 -8.31 -17.41
C THR A 626 3.18 -9.08 -18.17
N THR A 627 2.84 -9.73 -19.29
CA THR A 627 3.80 -10.56 -20.02
C THR A 627 4.79 -9.74 -20.85
N VAL A 628 4.32 -8.72 -21.57
CA VAL A 628 5.16 -7.93 -22.50
C VAL A 628 5.94 -6.83 -21.79
N GLN A 629 5.32 -6.16 -20.81
CA GLN A 629 5.88 -4.97 -20.16
C GLN A 629 6.44 -5.24 -18.77
N TRP A 630 5.82 -6.10 -17.94
CA TRP A 630 6.30 -6.35 -16.56
C TRP A 630 7.23 -7.55 -16.41
N ILE A 631 7.13 -8.54 -17.30
CA ILE A 631 8.07 -9.66 -17.39
C ILE A 631 9.08 -9.36 -18.50
N GLY A 632 8.63 -9.28 -19.75
CA GLY A 632 9.50 -9.13 -20.93
C GLY A 632 10.23 -7.78 -21.06
N ASN A 633 9.77 -6.72 -20.38
CA ASN A 633 10.35 -5.37 -20.42
C ASN A 633 10.51 -4.79 -21.83
N LYS A 634 9.58 -5.09 -22.74
CA LYS A 634 9.70 -4.71 -24.15
C LYS A 634 9.25 -3.27 -24.35
N PRO A 635 9.83 -2.52 -25.30
CA PRO A 635 9.22 -1.27 -25.74
C PRO A 635 7.90 -1.58 -26.46
N GLY A 636 6.94 -0.68 -26.36
CA GLY A 636 5.68 -0.88 -27.05
C GLY A 636 4.82 0.36 -27.12
N VAL A 637 3.77 0.25 -27.93
CA VAL A 637 2.74 1.26 -28.11
C VAL A 637 1.50 0.85 -27.34
N LEU A 638 0.97 1.77 -26.53
CA LEU A 638 -0.22 1.56 -25.73
C LEU A 638 -1.36 2.44 -26.19
N HIS A 639 -2.55 1.86 -26.26
CA HIS A 639 -3.80 2.58 -26.51
C HIS A 639 -4.87 2.11 -25.52
N GLY A 640 -5.97 2.84 -25.43
CA GLY A 640 -7.05 2.52 -24.51
C GLY A 640 -8.16 3.55 -24.63
N ASN A 641 -9.32 3.23 -24.08
CA ASN A 641 -10.39 4.21 -23.94
C ASN A 641 -9.92 5.39 -23.07
N THR A 642 -10.45 6.59 -23.33
CA THR A 642 -10.15 7.85 -22.64
C THR A 642 -10.27 7.76 -21.11
N PHE A 643 -11.15 6.91 -20.58
CA PHE A 643 -11.21 6.58 -19.15
C PHE A 643 -9.84 6.30 -18.54
N PHE A 644 -8.99 5.50 -19.19
CA PHE A 644 -7.68 5.10 -18.65
C PHE A 644 -6.68 6.27 -18.57
N TYR A 645 -6.86 7.33 -19.35
CA TYR A 645 -5.99 8.51 -19.30
C TYR A 645 -6.25 9.36 -18.07
N ASP A 646 -7.47 9.28 -17.52
CA ASP A 646 -7.85 9.97 -16.28
C ASP A 646 -7.56 9.13 -15.03
N GLN A 647 -7.17 7.85 -15.22
CA GLN A 647 -6.82 6.96 -14.13
C GLN A 647 -5.33 7.02 -13.82
N VAL A 648 -5.00 7.62 -12.66
CA VAL A 648 -3.63 7.66 -12.14
C VAL A 648 -2.97 6.29 -12.15
N TRP A 649 -3.71 5.25 -11.72
CA TRP A 649 -3.19 3.88 -11.67
C TRP A 649 -2.81 3.33 -13.05
N ALA A 650 -3.58 3.63 -14.10
CA ALA A 650 -3.33 3.08 -15.43
C ALA A 650 -2.06 3.68 -16.04
N ILE A 651 -1.83 4.97 -15.82
CA ILE A 651 -0.63 5.67 -16.27
C ILE A 651 0.61 5.21 -15.47
N GLU A 652 0.53 5.16 -14.14
CA GLU A 652 1.66 4.80 -13.28
C GLU A 652 2.13 3.36 -13.46
N CYS A 653 1.22 2.42 -13.75
CA CYS A 653 1.57 1.02 -14.04
C CYS A 653 2.50 0.82 -15.25
N THR A 654 2.71 1.89 -16.04
CA THR A 654 3.59 1.90 -17.23
C THR A 654 4.86 2.72 -17.02
N LYS A 655 5.15 3.14 -15.78
CA LYS A 655 6.30 3.97 -15.41
C LYS A 655 7.30 3.23 -14.51
N PRO A 656 8.57 3.69 -14.41
CA PRO A 656 9.57 3.11 -13.51
C PRO A 656 9.21 3.12 -12.02
N SER A 657 8.13 3.82 -11.63
CA SER A 657 7.62 3.84 -10.25
C SER A 657 7.06 2.49 -9.77
N VAL A 658 6.75 1.55 -10.68
CA VAL A 658 6.18 0.24 -10.35
C VAL A 658 7.08 -0.95 -10.71
N ARG A 659 8.13 -0.73 -11.51
CA ARG A 659 9.05 -1.78 -11.95
C ARG A 659 10.47 -1.26 -12.13
N GLU A 660 11.43 -2.01 -11.62
CA GLU A 660 12.87 -1.78 -11.80
C GLU A 660 13.24 -1.81 -13.29
N ASN A 661 14.00 -0.81 -13.74
CA ASN A 661 14.51 -0.68 -15.11
C ASN A 661 13.41 -0.77 -16.19
N LEU A 662 12.18 -0.35 -15.88
CA LEU A 662 11.07 -0.42 -16.82
C LEU A 662 11.35 0.43 -18.07
N ILE A 663 11.15 -0.16 -19.25
CA ILE A 663 11.04 0.58 -20.51
C ILE A 663 9.60 1.13 -20.63
N PRO A 664 9.39 2.46 -20.55
CA PRO A 664 8.04 3.01 -20.56
C PRO A 664 7.34 2.77 -21.89
N ALA A 665 6.05 2.43 -21.84
CA ALA A 665 5.23 2.33 -23.03
C ALA A 665 4.96 3.71 -23.63
N ARG A 666 4.82 3.77 -24.95
CA ARG A 666 4.40 4.97 -25.66
C ARG A 666 2.90 5.00 -25.78
N TRP A 667 2.26 5.83 -24.98
CA TRP A 667 0.82 6.05 -25.07
C TRP A 667 0.49 6.82 -26.35
N ILE A 668 -0.52 6.34 -27.06
CA ILE A 668 -1.17 7.13 -28.10
C ILE A 668 -1.77 8.38 -27.44
N PRO A 669 -1.50 9.60 -27.94
CA PRO A 669 -2.04 10.79 -27.28
C PRO A 669 -3.57 10.79 -27.29
N ARG A 670 -4.17 11.31 -26.21
CA ARG A 670 -5.62 11.30 -25.98
C ARG A 670 -6.43 11.83 -27.17
N ASP A 671 -5.92 12.87 -27.84
CA ASP A 671 -6.59 13.52 -28.98
C ASP A 671 -6.75 12.60 -30.21
N TYR A 672 -6.03 11.47 -30.22
CA TYR A 672 -6.12 10.45 -31.25
C TYR A 672 -6.96 9.23 -30.83
N ILE A 673 -7.63 9.29 -29.68
CA ILE A 673 -8.59 8.28 -29.22
C ILE A 673 -10.01 8.75 -29.50
N ILE A 674 -10.82 7.88 -30.10
CA ILE A 674 -12.20 8.13 -30.48
C ILE A 674 -13.11 7.30 -29.56
N SER A 675 -13.73 7.93 -28.58
CA SER A 675 -14.60 7.26 -27.59
C SER A 675 -16.08 7.59 -27.80
N LYS A 676 -16.98 6.69 -27.38
CA LYS A 676 -18.44 6.92 -27.35
C LYS A 676 -18.86 7.69 -26.07
N GLN A 677 -20.08 8.26 -26.08
CA GLN A 677 -20.59 9.18 -25.04
C GLN A 677 -20.64 8.63 -23.59
N GLN A 678 -20.54 7.32 -23.36
CA GLN A 678 -20.40 6.73 -22.03
C GLN A 678 -18.99 6.15 -21.87
N ASP A 679 -18.11 6.92 -21.24
CA ASP A 679 -16.69 6.57 -21.09
C ASP A 679 -16.44 5.85 -19.76
N ASN A 680 -16.33 4.51 -19.81
CA ASN A 680 -15.90 3.71 -18.67
C ASN A 680 -14.85 2.66 -19.11
N SER A 681 -14.27 1.95 -18.15
CA SER A 681 -13.21 0.96 -18.39
C SER A 681 -13.59 -0.21 -19.32
N SER A 682 -14.87 -0.39 -19.62
CA SER A 682 -15.39 -1.46 -20.46
C SER A 682 -15.91 -1.02 -21.82
N SER A 683 -16.02 0.29 -22.06
CA SER A 683 -16.58 0.83 -23.30
C SER A 683 -15.63 0.60 -24.49
N ASP A 684 -16.23 0.34 -25.64
CA ASP A 684 -15.53 0.29 -26.92
C ASP A 684 -15.00 1.67 -27.31
N TYR A 685 -13.88 1.67 -28.04
CA TYR A 685 -13.22 2.88 -28.52
C TYR A 685 -12.57 2.62 -29.88
N ASP A 686 -12.07 3.67 -30.50
CA ASP A 686 -11.22 3.62 -31.68
C ASP A 686 -10.02 4.56 -31.53
N CYS A 687 -9.08 4.52 -32.47
CA CYS A 687 -7.93 5.43 -32.49
C CYS A 687 -7.36 5.64 -33.88
N ASP A 688 -6.58 6.71 -34.06
CA ASP A 688 -5.91 7.00 -35.31
C ASP A 688 -4.74 6.01 -35.56
N TRP A 689 -5.00 5.03 -36.42
CA TRP A 689 -4.02 4.02 -36.86
C TRP A 689 -2.75 4.60 -37.49
N SER A 690 -2.82 5.81 -38.06
CA SER A 690 -1.66 6.47 -38.64
C SER A 690 -0.65 6.89 -37.55
N VAL A 691 -1.14 7.21 -36.35
CA VAL A 691 -0.31 7.55 -35.19
C VAL A 691 0.30 6.28 -34.60
N ILE A 692 -0.48 5.20 -34.48
CA ILE A 692 0.04 3.88 -34.07
C ILE A 692 1.19 3.45 -34.97
N TYR A 693 0.99 3.50 -36.29
CA TYR A 693 2.02 3.15 -37.26
C TYR A 693 3.30 3.97 -37.07
N LYS A 694 3.18 5.30 -36.91
CA LYS A 694 4.34 6.20 -36.71
C LYS A 694 5.11 5.85 -35.44
N GLU A 695 4.42 5.57 -34.33
CA GLU A 695 5.09 5.20 -33.08
C GLU A 695 5.77 3.84 -33.16
N ILE A 696 5.14 2.85 -33.79
CA ILE A 696 5.77 1.54 -34.05
C ILE A 696 7.05 1.72 -34.88
N VAL A 697 6.97 2.42 -36.01
CA VAL A 697 8.13 2.68 -36.88
C VAL A 697 9.25 3.39 -36.11
N LYS A 698 8.91 4.35 -35.25
CA LYS A 698 9.88 5.05 -34.43
C LYS A 698 10.58 4.11 -33.44
N ILE A 699 9.84 3.23 -32.75
CA ILE A 699 10.43 2.20 -31.87
C ILE A 699 11.35 1.27 -32.68
N VAL A 700 10.88 0.75 -33.81
CA VAL A 700 11.68 -0.19 -34.65
C VAL A 700 13.00 0.46 -35.09
N ARG A 701 13.01 1.74 -35.45
CA ARG A 701 14.21 2.46 -35.88
C ARG A 701 15.17 2.79 -34.73
N GLU A 702 14.69 2.84 -33.50
CA GLU A 702 15.52 3.01 -32.30
C GLU A 702 16.12 1.68 -31.81
N LEU A 703 15.47 0.56 -32.14
CA LEU A 703 15.98 -0.77 -31.86
C LEU A 703 17.15 -1.12 -32.80
N SER A 704 18.18 -1.74 -32.24
CA SER A 704 19.19 -2.42 -33.04
C SER A 704 18.68 -3.80 -33.45
N PRO A 705 18.82 -4.20 -34.73
CA PRO A 705 18.57 -5.59 -35.14
C PRO A 705 19.41 -6.54 -34.30
N ARG A 706 18.83 -7.68 -33.89
CA ARG A 706 19.47 -8.67 -33.01
C ARG A 706 20.54 -9.51 -33.69
#